data_AF-A0A850CN00-F1
#
_entry.id   AF-A0A850CN00-F1
#
_cell.length_a   1.000
_cell.length_b   1.000
_cell.length_c   1.000
_cell.angle_alpha   90.00
_cell.angle_beta   90.00
_cell.angle_gamma   90.00
#
_symmetry.space_group_name_H-M   'P 1'
#
loop_
_entity.id
_entity.type
_entity.pdbx_description
1 polymer ?
#
loop_
_entity_poly.entity_id
_entity_poly.type
_entity_poly.pdbx_seq_one_letter_code
_entity_poly.pdbx_strand_id
1 'polypeptide(L)'
;MPAQAGAGIDGPASAALLKAGRFFTRWDESADGRAVFREGGRAGDVFYRDRWSHDKVVRSTHGVNCTGSCSWKVYVKDGIITWETQQTDYPSVGPDRPEYEPRGCPRGAAFSWYTYSPTRVRYPYVRGVLLEMYREAKRRLGDPVAAWHEITTDPEKRRRYQSARGKGGLVRASWGEAVEIAAAAHVHTIKEYGPDRVAGFSPIPAMSMVSHCVGTRFIQLIGGVMTSFYDWYADLPVASPQVFGDQTDVPESGDWWDATYLMMWGSNVPVTRTPDAHWMAEVRYRGTKVVTVSPDYADNTKFADEWMPAQAGTDAALAMAMGQVLLKEFFVEREVPFFTNYVRTYTDLPFLISLDPAEGAYAAGSGGAATAASVPGKFLTAADLAAEGAEVPDEDAWKTVLLDEASGQPVVPNGSMGFRYADSGKGRWNLDLDGVTPALTMAGAAAEQVEVLLPAFLEPDGSGSVLRRGVPARRVAGHLVTTVFDLMLAQYGVGRDGLPGEWPSGYDDVDSPYTPAWQAEVTGVPAEQCIRIAREFATNAEQSQGRSMIIMGAGICQWFHGDATYRSILSLLVLTGCMGRNGGGWAHYVGQEKCRPITGWISLANALDWSRPPRTMIGTAYWYMHTDQWRNDGYSADALSSPLAKGHLKGKHTADTIAESARLGWMPFYPQFGTNPLQVAQDAEAAVEAGTAPSAAAYVAGALHDGTLTASIEDVDAPENWPRTLVLWRSNLMGSSAKGNEYFLKHLLGTHSNVMGTENPETPRPADVKWHDEAPQGKLDLLLSADFRMTSTTLLSDIVLPAATWYEKHDLSSTDMHPFVHAFTPAIDPPWEAKSDFDLFHLLAQRFSELAKTHLGVVKDLVSVPLQHDTAGETAQPGGRVADWRTTGAPGTPGRTMPVFQVVERDYTAIAEKLATVGPLADTLGFTVKNVTYKVAEEAERLARKNGVMLGGAGDGRPAIDTDEKLAEAILTFSGTTNGHLAVQGFKTLEERVGKKLVDLAEGAEEKRITFADTQVQPVPVITSPEWSGSETGGRRYAPFTVNIERLKPFHTLTGRMHFYLDHDWMQDVGEALPTYRPPLDMHRLFGEPKLGPDGAKQVTVRYLTPHSKWSIHSEYQDNLLMLSLSRGGPTVWMSPQDAGSIEVEDNDWVECTNANGVLVARAIVSHRMPEGVVYVHHAQERTIDVPKSEATGRRGGIHNSVTRLLVKPTHLIGGYAQLSYTFNYLGPTGNQRDMVSTVRKRSQEVTY
;
A
#
# COMPACT_ATOMS: atom_id res chain seq x y z
N MET A 1 15.27 12.33 84.01
CA MET A 1 14.74 11.29 84.92
C MET A 1 15.02 9.92 84.31
N PRO A 2 15.48 8.92 85.07
CA PRO A 2 15.74 7.58 84.55
C PRO A 2 14.46 6.72 84.51
N ALA A 3 14.53 5.65 83.71
CA ALA A 3 13.66 4.48 83.57
C ALA A 3 12.45 4.56 82.61
N GLN A 4 12.50 3.75 81.55
CA GLN A 4 11.79 2.46 81.52
C GLN A 4 12.23 1.62 80.31
N ALA A 5 12.84 0.48 80.57
CA ALA A 5 13.00 -0.60 79.59
C ALA A 5 11.59 -1.15 79.30
N GLY A 6 11.02 -0.74 78.17
CA GLY A 6 9.74 -1.26 77.69
C GLY A 6 9.85 -2.75 77.41
N ALA A 7 8.87 -3.50 77.92
CA ALA A 7 8.68 -4.91 77.65
C ALA A 7 8.44 -5.14 76.15
N GLY A 8 9.52 -5.38 75.41
CA GLY A 8 9.42 -6.00 74.10
C GLY A 8 8.89 -7.43 74.25
N ILE A 9 8.05 -7.85 73.30
CA ILE A 9 7.51 -9.22 73.19
C ILE A 9 8.60 -10.29 73.02
N ASP A 10 9.84 -9.89 72.76
CA ASP A 10 11.04 -10.72 72.58
C ASP A 10 11.80 -10.95 73.90
N GLY A 11 11.08 -11.35 74.95
CA GLY A 11 11.66 -11.67 76.27
C GLY A 11 12.01 -13.15 76.45
N PRO A 12 12.69 -13.51 77.55
CA PRO A 12 13.02 -14.91 77.88
C PRO A 12 11.80 -15.85 77.89
N ALA A 13 10.61 -15.32 78.19
CA ALA A 13 9.35 -16.08 78.21
C ALA A 13 8.84 -16.46 76.81
N SER A 14 8.91 -15.56 75.82
CA SER A 14 8.54 -15.87 74.44
C SER A 14 9.57 -16.81 73.80
N ALA A 15 10.86 -16.62 74.09
CA ALA A 15 11.92 -17.56 73.72
C ALA A 15 11.72 -18.96 74.34
N ALA A 16 11.26 -19.03 75.59
CA ALA A 16 10.92 -20.29 76.25
C ALA A 16 9.68 -20.96 75.64
N LEU A 17 8.64 -20.20 75.29
CA LEU A 17 7.46 -20.72 74.59
C LEU A 17 7.78 -21.24 73.18
N LEU A 18 8.61 -20.53 72.41
CA LEU A 18 9.10 -21.01 71.12
C LEU A 18 9.94 -22.29 71.28
N LYS A 19 10.84 -22.34 72.28
CA LYS A 19 11.60 -23.56 72.62
C LYS A 19 10.70 -24.71 73.09
N ALA A 20 9.61 -24.44 73.81
CA ALA A 20 8.65 -25.45 74.25
C ALA A 20 7.78 -25.97 73.10
N GLY A 21 7.43 -25.11 72.12
CA GLY A 21 6.77 -25.52 70.88
C GLY A 21 7.52 -26.62 70.13
N ARG A 22 8.87 -26.61 70.19
CA ARG A 22 9.75 -27.66 69.63
C ARG A 22 9.49 -29.06 70.20
N PHE A 23 8.92 -29.16 71.40
CA PHE A 23 8.56 -30.45 72.00
C PHE A 23 7.33 -31.08 71.34
N PHE A 24 6.36 -30.25 70.92
CA PHE A 24 5.09 -30.70 70.36
C PHE A 24 5.12 -30.85 68.83
N THR A 25 6.04 -30.18 68.14
CA THR A 25 6.23 -30.35 66.69
C THR A 25 7.71 -30.16 66.35
N ARG A 26 8.36 -31.22 65.86
CA ARG A 26 9.76 -31.15 65.42
C ARG A 26 9.82 -30.54 64.02
N TRP A 27 10.62 -29.50 63.84
CA TRP A 27 10.93 -28.90 62.54
C TRP A 27 12.38 -28.41 62.53
N ASP A 28 12.95 -28.30 61.34
CA ASP A 28 14.22 -27.62 61.14
C ASP A 28 13.99 -26.11 61.15
N GLU A 29 14.92 -25.35 61.69
CA GLU A 29 14.79 -23.89 61.78
C GLU A 29 16.15 -23.20 61.63
N SER A 30 16.12 -21.90 61.32
CA SER A 30 17.34 -21.09 61.30
C SER A 30 17.95 -20.99 62.70
N ALA A 31 19.27 -20.75 62.79
CA ALA A 31 19.98 -20.69 64.07
C ALA A 31 19.45 -19.62 65.04
N ASP A 32 18.82 -18.57 64.51
CA ASP A 32 18.17 -17.50 65.25
C ASP A 32 16.67 -17.76 65.54
N GLY A 33 16.14 -18.91 65.11
CA GLY A 33 14.77 -19.37 65.35
C GLY A 33 13.68 -18.60 64.60
N ARG A 34 14.04 -17.79 63.59
CA ARG A 34 13.10 -16.93 62.85
C ARG A 34 12.46 -17.58 61.62
N ALA A 35 13.06 -18.61 61.07
CA ALA A 35 12.53 -19.37 59.93
C ALA A 35 12.35 -20.84 60.31
N VAL A 36 11.23 -21.43 59.91
CA VAL A 36 10.95 -22.86 60.05
C VAL A 36 10.97 -23.49 58.65
N PHE A 37 11.79 -24.51 58.46
CA PHE A 37 11.87 -25.30 57.25
C PHE A 37 11.00 -26.55 57.39
N ARG A 38 10.07 -26.72 56.45
CA ARG A 38 9.17 -27.88 56.42
C ARG A 38 9.33 -28.62 55.11
N GLU A 39 9.40 -29.94 55.20
CA GLU A 39 9.32 -30.84 54.04
C GLU A 39 7.86 -31.25 53.83
N GLY A 40 7.34 -31.10 52.60
CA GLY A 40 5.95 -31.47 52.24
C GLY A 40 4.95 -30.30 52.25
N GLY A 41 3.65 -30.61 52.20
CA GLY A 41 2.58 -29.59 52.16
C GLY A 41 2.36 -28.88 50.82
N ARG A 42 3.07 -29.30 49.77
CA ARG A 42 3.05 -28.69 48.42
C ARG A 42 2.16 -29.40 47.40
N ALA A 43 1.24 -30.27 47.85
CA ALA A 43 0.34 -31.00 46.96
C ALA A 43 -0.60 -30.05 46.18
N GLY A 44 -0.94 -28.89 46.74
CA GLY A 44 -1.72 -27.86 46.06
C GLY A 44 -1.04 -27.26 44.82
N ASP A 45 0.30 -27.31 44.74
CA ASP A 45 1.05 -26.85 43.56
C ASP A 45 0.72 -27.68 42.30
N VAL A 46 0.25 -28.92 42.45
CA VAL A 46 -0.08 -29.83 41.33
C VAL A 46 -1.15 -29.20 40.43
N PHE A 47 -2.14 -28.50 41.00
CA PHE A 47 -3.16 -27.80 40.22
C PHE A 47 -2.57 -26.84 39.17
N TYR A 48 -1.56 -26.05 39.55
CA TYR A 48 -0.92 -25.11 38.64
C TYR A 48 0.02 -25.81 37.65
N ARG A 49 0.71 -26.87 38.06
CA ARG A 49 1.54 -27.70 37.15
C ARG A 49 0.67 -28.37 36.09
N ASP A 50 -0.49 -28.89 36.50
CA ASP A 50 -1.47 -29.50 35.60
C ASP A 50 -2.15 -28.47 34.71
N ARG A 51 -2.33 -27.23 35.15
CA ARG A 51 -2.80 -26.15 34.26
C ARG A 51 -1.79 -25.85 33.15
N TRP A 52 -0.48 -25.84 33.46
CA TRP A 52 0.59 -25.57 32.50
C TRP A 52 0.88 -26.76 31.56
N SER A 53 0.65 -27.99 32.03
CA SER A 53 0.80 -29.18 31.19
C SER A 53 -0.15 -29.15 29.99
N HIS A 54 0.30 -29.73 28.88
CA HIS A 54 -0.39 -29.68 27.59
C HIS A 54 -0.09 -30.96 26.81
N ASP A 55 -0.92 -31.27 25.83
CA ASP A 55 -0.85 -32.50 25.03
C ASP A 55 0.23 -32.37 23.95
N LYS A 56 0.25 -31.22 23.27
CA LYS A 56 1.20 -30.90 22.20
C LYS A 56 1.36 -29.39 22.01
N VAL A 57 2.42 -29.03 21.30
CA VAL A 57 2.71 -27.67 20.83
C VAL A 57 2.86 -27.71 19.32
N VAL A 58 2.21 -26.78 18.62
CA VAL A 58 2.27 -26.67 17.15
C VAL A 58 2.80 -25.30 16.75
N ARG A 59 3.67 -25.25 15.74
CA ARG A 59 4.11 -23.98 15.14
C ARG A 59 3.00 -23.41 14.26
N SER A 60 2.62 -22.16 14.50
CA SER A 60 1.84 -21.40 13.54
C SER A 60 2.19 -19.91 13.61
N THR A 61 1.44 -19.08 12.90
CA THR A 61 1.61 -17.62 12.83
C THR A 61 0.24 -16.95 12.71
N HIS A 62 0.23 -15.64 12.47
CA HIS A 62 -0.98 -14.82 12.39
C HIS A 62 -1.13 -14.22 11.00
N GLY A 63 -2.21 -14.58 10.30
CA GLY A 63 -2.56 -14.08 8.98
C GLY A 63 -3.27 -12.73 9.02
N VAL A 64 -2.61 -11.74 9.62
CA VAL A 64 -3.11 -10.38 9.82
C VAL A 64 -2.08 -9.35 9.36
N ASN A 65 -2.56 -8.25 8.77
CA ASN A 65 -1.74 -7.21 8.17
C ASN A 65 -1.03 -6.35 9.24
N CYS A 66 0.00 -6.90 9.88
CA CYS A 66 0.70 -6.26 11.00
C CYS A 66 2.19 -6.03 10.76
N THR A 67 2.77 -6.55 9.67
CA THR A 67 4.23 -6.65 9.40
C THR A 67 4.99 -7.59 10.36
N GLY A 68 4.36 -8.07 11.43
CA GLY A 68 5.06 -8.81 12.46
C GLY A 68 5.60 -10.16 12.01
N SER A 69 4.83 -10.91 11.18
CA SER A 69 5.15 -12.28 10.74
C SER A 69 5.79 -13.13 11.86
N CYS A 70 5.20 -13.10 13.06
CA CYS A 70 5.77 -13.74 14.24
C CYS A 70 5.38 -15.22 14.29
N SER A 71 6.33 -16.10 14.56
CA SER A 71 6.10 -17.54 14.74
C SER A 71 5.73 -17.82 16.21
N TRP A 72 4.71 -18.64 16.43
CA TRP A 72 4.13 -18.93 17.74
C TRP A 72 4.08 -20.42 18.02
N LYS A 73 4.22 -20.76 19.30
CA LYS A 73 3.90 -22.04 19.92
C LYS A 73 2.43 -22.02 20.30
N VAL A 74 1.62 -22.83 19.62
CA VAL A 74 0.18 -22.99 19.91
C VAL A 74 0.00 -24.21 20.79
N TYR A 75 -0.54 -24.02 21.99
CA TYR A 75 -0.69 -25.07 22.99
C TYR A 75 -2.06 -25.73 22.90
N VAL A 76 -2.05 -27.05 22.73
CA VAL A 76 -3.25 -27.89 22.77
C VAL A 76 -3.27 -28.65 24.08
N LYS A 77 -4.40 -28.58 24.80
CA LYS A 77 -4.64 -29.34 26.03
C LYS A 77 -6.07 -29.86 26.00
N ASP A 78 -6.25 -31.13 26.33
CA ASP A 78 -7.54 -31.83 26.25
C ASP A 78 -8.17 -31.71 24.85
N GLY A 79 -7.33 -31.74 23.82
CA GLY A 79 -7.76 -31.65 22.41
C GLY A 79 -8.26 -30.27 21.95
N ILE A 80 -8.15 -29.23 22.77
CA ILE A 80 -8.54 -27.85 22.41
C ILE A 80 -7.35 -26.89 22.45
N ILE A 81 -7.40 -25.83 21.64
CA ILE A 81 -6.43 -24.73 21.71
C ILE A 81 -6.67 -23.96 23.01
N THR A 82 -5.61 -23.70 23.79
CA THR A 82 -5.76 -23.06 25.11
C THR A 82 -5.06 -21.72 25.23
N TRP A 83 -3.81 -21.61 24.78
CA TRP A 83 -3.05 -20.37 24.72
C TRP A 83 -1.90 -20.49 23.72
N GLU A 84 -1.17 -19.40 23.54
CA GLU A 84 0.00 -19.29 22.69
C GLU A 84 1.15 -18.58 23.42
N THR A 85 2.38 -18.95 23.09
CA THR A 85 3.58 -18.17 23.43
C THR A 85 4.45 -18.05 22.19
N GLN A 86 5.34 -17.07 22.12
CA GLN A 86 6.20 -16.92 20.95
C GLN A 86 7.15 -18.11 20.78
N GLN A 87 7.52 -18.38 19.53
CA GLN A 87 8.71 -19.15 19.20
C GLN A 87 9.95 -18.27 19.40
N THR A 88 11.07 -18.89 19.73
CA THR A 88 12.34 -18.19 20.01
C THR A 88 13.49 -18.81 19.23
N ASP A 89 13.17 -19.55 18.18
CA ASP A 89 14.12 -20.33 17.39
C ASP A 89 14.30 -19.75 15.99
N TYR A 90 14.21 -18.43 15.84
CA TYR A 90 14.64 -17.79 14.60
C TYR A 90 16.13 -18.07 14.36
N PRO A 91 16.56 -18.27 13.09
CA PRO A 91 17.97 -18.41 12.78
C PRO A 91 18.78 -17.22 13.30
N SER A 92 19.91 -17.49 13.93
CA SER A 92 20.76 -16.46 14.55
C SER A 92 21.23 -15.43 13.53
N VAL A 93 21.25 -14.16 13.94
CA VAL A 93 21.80 -13.05 13.14
C VAL A 93 23.30 -12.83 13.34
N GLY A 94 23.96 -13.67 14.15
CA GLY A 94 25.36 -13.57 14.50
C GLY A 94 25.61 -12.97 15.89
N PRO A 95 26.84 -13.08 16.42
CA PRO A 95 27.16 -12.76 17.82
C PRO A 95 27.28 -11.26 18.12
N ASP A 96 27.25 -10.39 17.12
CA ASP A 96 27.48 -8.94 17.22
C ASP A 96 26.18 -8.10 17.14
N ARG A 97 25.03 -8.78 17.15
CA ARG A 97 23.69 -8.20 17.02
C ARG A 97 22.72 -8.86 18.02
N PRO A 98 21.68 -8.15 18.48
CA PRO A 98 20.59 -8.80 19.21
C PRO A 98 19.85 -9.77 18.29
N GLU A 99 19.22 -10.80 18.87
CA GLU A 99 18.44 -11.78 18.10
C GLU A 99 17.03 -11.26 17.79
N TYR A 100 16.37 -11.86 16.81
CA TYR A 100 14.96 -11.53 16.50
C TYR A 100 13.98 -12.02 17.56
N GLU A 101 14.35 -12.99 18.38
CA GLU A 101 13.47 -13.54 19.41
C GLU A 101 13.18 -12.51 20.52
N PRO A 102 11.99 -12.54 21.15
CA PRO A 102 10.87 -13.45 20.91
C PRO A 102 9.88 -12.95 19.85
N ARG A 103 10.05 -11.74 19.30
CA ARG A 103 9.00 -11.03 18.55
C ARG A 103 7.65 -11.01 19.32
N GLY A 104 6.53 -11.08 18.59
CA GLY A 104 5.18 -11.09 19.14
C GLY A 104 4.65 -9.70 19.52
N CYS A 105 3.37 -9.66 19.87
CA CYS A 105 2.69 -8.43 20.30
C CYS A 105 1.46 -8.79 21.16
N PRO A 106 0.89 -7.85 21.94
CA PRO A 106 -0.25 -8.15 22.80
C PRO A 106 -1.50 -8.62 22.04
N ARG A 107 -1.67 -8.20 20.78
CA ARG A 107 -2.78 -8.67 19.94
C ARG A 107 -2.62 -10.16 19.62
N GLY A 108 -1.44 -10.53 19.10
CA GLY A 108 -1.13 -11.92 18.76
C GLY A 108 -1.18 -12.87 19.96
N ALA A 109 -0.83 -12.41 21.16
CA ALA A 109 -0.94 -13.19 22.39
C ALA A 109 -2.40 -13.42 22.88
N ALA A 110 -3.38 -12.79 22.23
CA ALA A 110 -4.80 -12.90 22.56
C ALA A 110 -5.60 -13.62 21.47
N PHE A 111 -4.95 -14.21 20.46
CA PHE A 111 -5.63 -14.77 19.30
C PHE A 111 -6.42 -16.04 19.62
N SER A 112 -5.91 -16.91 20.50
CA SER A 112 -6.58 -18.16 20.92
C SER A 112 -8.02 -17.94 21.43
N TRP A 113 -8.36 -16.73 21.90
CA TRP A 113 -9.71 -16.36 22.27
C TRP A 113 -10.72 -16.58 21.13
N TYR A 114 -10.36 -16.26 19.88
CA TYR A 114 -11.27 -16.31 18.74
C TYR A 114 -11.77 -17.72 18.44
N THR A 115 -10.93 -18.74 18.63
CA THR A 115 -11.22 -20.13 18.28
C THR A 115 -12.58 -20.58 18.81
N TYR A 116 -12.92 -20.21 20.06
CA TYR A 116 -14.17 -20.60 20.72
C TYR A 116 -15.03 -19.41 21.18
N SER A 117 -14.68 -18.20 20.72
CA SER A 117 -15.36 -16.97 21.12
C SER A 117 -16.87 -16.96 20.75
N PRO A 118 -17.66 -16.08 21.41
CA PRO A 118 -19.03 -15.81 20.98
C PRO A 118 -19.15 -15.19 19.59
N THR A 119 -18.08 -14.57 19.06
CA THR A 119 -18.09 -13.93 17.73
C THR A 119 -17.70 -14.90 16.61
N ARG A 120 -17.26 -16.12 16.92
CA ARG A 120 -16.89 -17.17 15.96
C ARG A 120 -18.01 -17.47 14.96
N VAL A 121 -17.72 -17.40 13.66
CA VAL A 121 -18.58 -17.92 12.60
C VAL A 121 -18.43 -19.44 12.56
N ARG A 122 -19.53 -20.17 12.82
CA ARG A 122 -19.52 -21.63 13.01
C ARG A 122 -20.07 -22.41 11.83
N TYR A 123 -21.00 -21.80 11.08
CA TYR A 123 -21.75 -22.42 9.99
C TYR A 123 -21.84 -21.44 8.82
N PRO A 124 -22.11 -21.93 7.61
CA PRO A 124 -22.59 -21.07 6.53
C PRO A 124 -23.88 -20.35 6.95
N TYR A 125 -23.93 -19.05 6.72
CA TYR A 125 -25.12 -18.25 6.94
C TYR A 125 -25.55 -17.56 5.65
N VAL A 126 -26.85 -17.54 5.37
CA VAL A 126 -27.44 -16.81 4.24
C VAL A 126 -28.50 -15.86 4.77
N ARG A 127 -28.67 -14.69 4.15
CA ARG A 127 -29.77 -13.77 4.48
C ARG A 127 -31.10 -14.48 4.27
N GLY A 128 -31.92 -14.59 5.31
CA GLY A 128 -33.12 -15.44 5.31
C GLY A 128 -34.12 -15.10 4.19
N VAL A 129 -34.33 -13.82 3.90
CA VAL A 129 -35.21 -13.40 2.80
C VAL A 129 -34.68 -13.79 1.42
N LEU A 130 -33.35 -13.75 1.21
CA LEU A 130 -32.74 -14.23 -0.02
C LEU A 130 -32.88 -15.75 -0.13
N LEU A 131 -32.61 -16.45 0.96
CA LEU A 131 -32.68 -17.91 1.01
C LEU A 131 -34.10 -18.44 0.74
N GLU A 132 -35.11 -17.78 1.29
CA GLU A 132 -36.53 -18.08 1.05
C GLU A 132 -36.88 -17.96 -0.44
N MET A 133 -36.58 -16.81 -1.04
CA MET A 133 -36.84 -16.56 -2.46
C MET A 133 -36.07 -17.54 -3.36
N TYR A 134 -34.81 -17.84 -3.02
CA TYR A 134 -33.99 -18.79 -3.76
C TYR A 134 -34.56 -20.20 -3.72
N ARG A 135 -34.95 -20.69 -2.55
CA ARG A 135 -35.57 -22.02 -2.40
C ARG A 135 -36.91 -22.12 -3.15
N GLU A 136 -37.69 -21.05 -3.18
CA GLU A 136 -38.93 -21.01 -3.95
C GLU A 136 -38.65 -21.08 -5.46
N ALA A 137 -37.82 -20.17 -5.97
CA ALA A 137 -37.46 -20.11 -7.39
C ALA A 137 -36.81 -21.42 -7.85
N LYS A 138 -35.85 -21.97 -7.08
CA LYS A 138 -35.19 -23.24 -7.40
C LYS A 138 -36.16 -24.42 -7.44
N ARG A 139 -37.11 -24.51 -6.50
CA ARG A 139 -38.13 -25.59 -6.51
C ARG A 139 -39.02 -25.53 -7.76
N ARG A 140 -39.33 -24.32 -8.23
CA ARG A 140 -40.19 -24.12 -9.41
C ARG A 140 -39.43 -24.30 -10.73
N LEU A 141 -38.21 -23.80 -10.84
CA LEU A 141 -37.44 -23.77 -12.08
C LEU A 141 -36.50 -24.96 -12.26
N GLY A 142 -36.07 -25.62 -11.18
CA GLY A 142 -35.15 -26.76 -11.21
C GLY A 142 -33.68 -26.41 -11.50
N ASP A 143 -33.38 -25.21 -11.98
CA ASP A 143 -32.04 -24.72 -12.31
C ASP A 143 -31.58 -23.60 -11.34
N PRO A 144 -30.45 -23.78 -10.62
CA PRO A 144 -29.83 -22.76 -9.79
C PRO A 144 -29.59 -21.41 -10.47
N VAL A 145 -29.15 -21.40 -11.73
CA VAL A 145 -28.80 -20.17 -12.46
C VAL A 145 -30.07 -19.42 -12.86
N ALA A 146 -31.10 -20.13 -13.34
CA ALA A 146 -32.41 -19.56 -13.62
C ALA A 146 -33.09 -19.01 -12.35
N ALA A 147 -32.94 -19.69 -11.21
CA ALA A 147 -33.45 -19.23 -9.92
C ALA A 147 -32.79 -17.92 -9.47
N TRP A 148 -31.47 -17.81 -9.64
CA TRP A 148 -30.76 -16.55 -9.36
C TRP A 148 -31.20 -15.43 -10.31
N HIS A 149 -31.25 -15.72 -11.61
CA HIS A 149 -31.72 -14.77 -12.63
C HIS A 149 -33.08 -14.16 -12.26
N GLU A 150 -34.08 -14.99 -11.90
CA GLU A 150 -35.42 -14.50 -11.53
C GLU A 150 -35.41 -13.54 -10.32
N ILE A 151 -34.50 -13.74 -9.38
CA ILE A 151 -34.41 -12.90 -8.17
C ILE A 151 -33.70 -11.58 -8.48
N THR A 152 -32.66 -11.60 -9.31
CA THR A 152 -31.83 -10.42 -9.58
C THR A 152 -32.36 -9.54 -10.71
N THR A 153 -33.14 -10.08 -11.64
CA THR A 153 -33.76 -9.27 -12.71
C THR A 153 -35.13 -8.70 -12.34
N ASP A 154 -35.70 -9.12 -11.21
CA ASP A 154 -36.88 -8.51 -10.59
C ASP A 154 -36.45 -7.42 -9.59
N PRO A 155 -36.74 -6.12 -9.87
CA PRO A 155 -36.29 -5.02 -9.00
C PRO A 155 -36.84 -5.09 -7.57
N GLU A 156 -38.05 -5.61 -7.38
CA GLU A 156 -38.68 -5.69 -6.06
C GLU A 156 -38.03 -6.81 -5.22
N LYS A 157 -37.83 -7.99 -5.81
CA LYS A 157 -37.14 -9.12 -5.15
C LYS A 157 -35.69 -8.74 -4.82
N ARG A 158 -34.99 -8.11 -5.77
CA ARG A 158 -33.62 -7.64 -5.57
C ARG A 158 -33.53 -6.65 -4.41
N ARG A 159 -34.40 -5.62 -4.40
CA ARG A 159 -34.42 -4.62 -3.32
C ARG A 159 -34.76 -5.23 -1.96
N ARG A 160 -35.62 -6.27 -1.91
CA ARG A 160 -36.05 -6.92 -0.66
C ARG A 160 -34.88 -7.46 0.15
N TYR A 161 -33.93 -8.17 -0.47
CA TYR A 161 -32.77 -8.69 0.29
C TYR A 161 -31.65 -7.65 0.45
N GLN A 162 -31.42 -6.79 -0.53
CA GLN A 162 -30.40 -5.73 -0.44
C GLN A 162 -30.69 -4.78 0.74
N SER A 163 -31.95 -4.36 0.89
CA SER A 163 -32.36 -3.50 2.00
C SER A 163 -32.34 -4.18 3.39
N ALA A 164 -32.20 -5.51 3.43
CA ALA A 164 -32.05 -6.30 4.67
C ALA A 164 -30.59 -6.45 5.12
N ARG A 165 -29.61 -6.09 4.28
CA ARG A 165 -28.17 -6.10 4.62
C ARG A 165 -27.92 -5.24 5.87
N GLY A 166 -27.25 -5.81 6.87
CA GLY A 166 -26.92 -5.13 8.13
C GLY A 166 -28.03 -5.08 9.20
N LYS A 167 -29.18 -5.74 8.98
CA LYS A 167 -30.36 -5.67 9.88
C LYS A 167 -30.68 -7.00 10.58
N GLY A 168 -29.71 -7.90 10.70
CA GLY A 168 -29.91 -9.27 11.21
C GLY A 168 -30.62 -10.18 10.20
N GLY A 169 -31.15 -11.32 10.66
CA GLY A 169 -31.82 -12.29 9.78
C GLY A 169 -30.89 -13.15 8.92
N LEU A 170 -29.62 -13.26 9.30
CA LEU A 170 -28.74 -14.33 8.82
C LEU A 170 -29.20 -15.65 9.45
N VAL A 171 -29.48 -16.65 8.62
CA VAL A 171 -29.94 -17.98 9.07
C VAL A 171 -28.93 -19.04 8.64
N ARG A 172 -28.78 -20.07 9.46
CA ARG A 172 -27.88 -21.20 9.15
C ARG A 172 -28.34 -21.87 7.85
N ALA A 173 -27.40 -22.08 6.95
CA ALA A 173 -27.53 -22.86 5.73
C ALA A 173 -26.49 -24.01 5.72
N SER A 174 -26.57 -24.91 4.75
CA SER A 174 -25.51 -25.90 4.51
C SER A 174 -24.46 -25.31 3.56
N TRP A 175 -23.24 -25.86 3.58
CA TRP A 175 -22.21 -25.51 2.60
C TRP A 175 -22.69 -25.71 1.16
N GLY A 176 -23.36 -26.84 0.88
CA GLY A 176 -23.87 -27.14 -0.45
C GLY A 176 -24.86 -26.11 -0.97
N GLU A 177 -25.77 -25.61 -0.11
CA GLU A 177 -26.74 -24.58 -0.49
C GLU A 177 -26.08 -23.21 -0.68
N ALA A 178 -25.22 -22.79 0.25
CA ALA A 178 -24.52 -21.51 0.16
C ALA A 178 -23.58 -21.43 -1.06
N VAL A 179 -22.82 -22.51 -1.33
CA VAL A 179 -21.91 -22.61 -2.48
C VAL A 179 -22.68 -22.67 -3.80
N GLU A 180 -23.84 -23.34 -3.84
CA GLU A 180 -24.67 -23.35 -5.04
C GLU A 180 -25.23 -21.96 -5.39
N ILE A 181 -25.73 -21.21 -4.40
CA ILE A 181 -26.19 -19.83 -4.62
C ILE A 181 -25.03 -18.98 -5.15
N ALA A 182 -23.86 -19.07 -4.51
CA ALA A 182 -22.67 -18.34 -4.93
C ALA A 182 -22.27 -18.70 -6.37
N ALA A 183 -22.13 -19.99 -6.69
CA ALA A 183 -21.76 -20.45 -8.03
C ALA A 183 -22.78 -20.02 -9.09
N ALA A 184 -24.08 -20.11 -8.79
CA ALA A 184 -25.15 -19.66 -9.68
C ALA A 184 -25.06 -18.16 -9.99
N ALA A 185 -24.77 -17.34 -8.96
CA ALA A 185 -24.58 -15.91 -9.13
C ALA A 185 -23.35 -15.57 -10.01
N HIS A 186 -22.24 -16.28 -9.85
CA HIS A 186 -21.05 -16.10 -10.69
C HIS A 186 -21.35 -16.45 -12.15
N VAL A 187 -21.96 -17.62 -12.39
CA VAL A 187 -22.30 -18.08 -13.75
C VAL A 187 -23.31 -17.15 -14.42
N HIS A 188 -24.35 -16.72 -13.72
CA HIS A 188 -25.32 -15.75 -14.22
C HIS A 188 -24.66 -14.41 -14.55
N THR A 189 -23.83 -13.88 -13.64
CA THR A 189 -23.13 -12.59 -13.84
C THR A 189 -22.26 -12.63 -15.10
N ILE A 190 -21.45 -13.69 -15.27
CA ILE A 190 -20.56 -13.86 -16.42
C ILE A 190 -21.37 -13.92 -17.73
N LYS A 191 -22.45 -14.71 -17.73
CA LYS A 191 -23.29 -14.93 -18.90
C LYS A 191 -24.01 -13.65 -19.33
N GLU A 192 -24.61 -12.96 -18.38
CA GLU A 192 -25.48 -11.81 -18.64
C GLU A 192 -24.68 -10.53 -18.89
N TYR A 193 -23.74 -10.21 -17.99
CA TYR A 193 -23.07 -8.91 -17.96
C TYR A 193 -21.60 -8.99 -18.35
N GLY A 194 -20.95 -10.11 -18.07
CA GLY A 194 -19.55 -10.33 -18.37
C GLY A 194 -18.71 -10.73 -17.16
N PRO A 195 -17.58 -11.41 -17.38
CA PRO A 195 -16.71 -11.85 -16.30
C PRO A 195 -16.13 -10.70 -15.48
N ASP A 196 -15.94 -9.53 -16.08
CA ASP A 196 -15.42 -8.34 -15.40
C ASP A 196 -16.42 -7.64 -14.47
N ARG A 197 -17.66 -8.16 -14.33
CA ARG A 197 -18.64 -7.78 -13.30
C ARG A 197 -18.57 -8.66 -12.04
N VAL A 198 -17.70 -9.67 -12.04
CA VAL A 198 -17.31 -10.44 -10.85
C VAL A 198 -16.02 -9.85 -10.30
N ALA A 199 -16.03 -9.43 -9.04
CA ALA A 199 -14.87 -8.85 -8.36
C ALA A 199 -14.49 -9.65 -7.12
N GLY A 200 -13.18 -9.75 -6.87
CA GLY A 200 -12.59 -10.21 -5.62
C GLY A 200 -11.85 -9.07 -4.93
N PHE A 201 -11.95 -9.03 -3.60
CA PHE A 201 -11.07 -8.19 -2.77
C PHE A 201 -10.51 -9.01 -1.61
N SER A 202 -9.20 -9.22 -1.66
CA SER A 202 -8.42 -9.81 -0.57
C SER A 202 -7.05 -9.13 -0.54
N PRO A 203 -6.68 -8.48 0.58
CA PRO A 203 -5.47 -7.68 0.64
C PRO A 203 -4.25 -8.51 1.04
N ILE A 204 -3.04 -7.97 0.84
CA ILE A 204 -1.83 -8.36 1.57
C ILE A 204 -1.53 -9.87 1.50
N PRO A 205 -0.95 -10.37 0.40
CA PRO A 205 -0.67 -11.80 0.25
C PRO A 205 0.36 -12.33 1.24
N ALA A 206 1.35 -11.53 1.64
CA ALA A 206 2.49 -11.97 2.43
C ALA A 206 2.10 -12.45 3.85
N MET A 207 0.93 -12.06 4.37
CA MET A 207 0.45 -12.55 5.67
C MET A 207 -0.07 -13.98 5.61
N SER A 208 -0.57 -14.47 4.47
CA SER A 208 -1.10 -15.83 4.29
C SER A 208 -1.25 -16.14 2.79
N MET A 209 -0.16 -16.57 2.16
CA MET A 209 0.02 -16.63 0.71
C MET A 209 -0.94 -17.60 0.00
N VAL A 210 -1.14 -18.80 0.55
CA VAL A 210 -2.04 -19.84 0.00
C VAL A 210 -3.48 -19.35 0.03
N SER A 211 -3.92 -18.82 1.17
CA SER A 211 -5.28 -18.30 1.34
C SER A 211 -5.59 -17.13 0.40
N HIS A 212 -4.60 -16.26 0.12
CA HIS A 212 -4.75 -15.24 -0.91
C HIS A 212 -4.75 -15.87 -2.31
N CYS A 213 -3.75 -16.70 -2.60
CA CYS A 213 -3.51 -17.27 -3.93
C CYS A 213 -4.71 -18.02 -4.46
N VAL A 214 -5.31 -18.93 -3.69
CA VAL A 214 -6.40 -19.80 -4.17
C VAL A 214 -7.65 -19.01 -4.58
N GLY A 215 -8.02 -17.97 -3.81
CA GLY A 215 -9.16 -17.11 -4.14
C GLY A 215 -8.89 -16.21 -5.34
N THR A 216 -7.72 -15.59 -5.40
CA THR A 216 -7.28 -14.79 -6.56
C THR A 216 -7.25 -15.66 -7.81
N ARG A 217 -6.73 -16.88 -7.70
CA ARG A 217 -6.62 -17.84 -8.81
C ARG A 217 -7.99 -18.22 -9.35
N PHE A 218 -8.96 -18.49 -8.47
CA PHE A 218 -10.35 -18.73 -8.89
C PHE A 218 -10.92 -17.53 -9.66
N ILE A 219 -10.82 -16.32 -9.10
CA ILE A 219 -11.32 -15.08 -9.73
C ILE A 219 -10.67 -14.87 -11.10
N GLN A 220 -9.36 -15.07 -11.23
CA GLN A 220 -8.64 -14.84 -12.49
C GLN A 220 -8.94 -15.90 -13.55
N LEU A 221 -9.08 -17.17 -13.17
CA LEU A 221 -9.45 -18.26 -14.08
C LEU A 221 -10.82 -17.99 -14.72
N ILE A 222 -11.79 -17.49 -13.94
CA ILE A 222 -13.12 -17.12 -14.47
C ILE A 222 -13.16 -15.75 -15.16
N GLY A 223 -12.03 -15.05 -15.27
CA GLY A 223 -11.93 -13.72 -15.88
C GLY A 223 -12.46 -12.57 -15.02
N GLY A 224 -12.71 -12.81 -13.73
CA GLY A 224 -13.08 -11.78 -12.78
C GLY A 224 -11.93 -10.82 -12.43
N VAL A 225 -12.28 -9.77 -11.70
CA VAL A 225 -11.40 -8.63 -11.41
C VAL A 225 -10.86 -8.74 -10.00
N MET A 226 -9.54 -8.65 -9.85
CA MET A 226 -8.91 -8.47 -8.55
C MET A 226 -8.63 -6.99 -8.29
N THR A 227 -9.27 -6.45 -7.25
CA THR A 227 -9.02 -5.07 -6.79
C THR A 227 -7.75 -5.01 -5.94
N SER A 228 -6.94 -3.97 -6.15
CA SER A 228 -5.69 -3.74 -5.42
C SER A 228 -5.95 -3.25 -4.00
N PHE A 229 -4.92 -3.34 -3.17
CA PHE A 229 -4.99 -3.04 -1.75
C PHE A 229 -3.94 -2.02 -1.30
N TYR A 230 -2.76 -1.98 -1.91
CA TYR A 230 -1.65 -1.18 -1.39
C TYR A 230 -1.88 0.33 -1.61
N ASP A 231 -2.28 0.68 -2.84
CA ASP A 231 -2.78 2.01 -3.21
C ASP A 231 -4.06 2.34 -2.41
N TRP A 232 -5.03 1.43 -2.39
CA TRP A 232 -6.31 1.58 -1.72
C TRP A 232 -6.18 1.86 -0.22
N TYR A 233 -5.22 1.21 0.45
CA TYR A 233 -4.97 1.42 1.87
C TYR A 233 -4.25 2.73 2.16
N ALA A 234 -3.75 3.41 1.13
CA ALA A 234 -2.78 4.49 1.22
C ALA A 234 -1.52 4.04 1.98
N ASP A 235 -1.16 2.76 1.76
CA ASP A 235 0.08 2.17 2.21
C ASP A 235 1.16 2.37 1.14
N LEU A 236 0.80 2.35 -0.15
CA LEU A 236 1.68 2.70 -1.27
C LEU A 236 2.23 4.13 -1.12
N PRO A 237 3.55 4.30 -0.95
CA PRO A 237 4.15 5.61 -1.08
C PRO A 237 4.39 5.87 -2.57
N VAL A 238 3.51 6.61 -3.24
CA VAL A 238 3.63 6.92 -4.69
C VAL A 238 4.97 7.57 -5.05
N ALA A 239 5.61 8.24 -4.08
CA ALA A 239 6.99 8.70 -4.19
C ALA A 239 8.01 7.60 -4.51
N SER A 240 7.80 6.35 -4.09
CA SER A 240 8.72 5.24 -4.38
C SER A 240 8.75 4.89 -5.87
N PRO A 241 7.60 4.63 -6.54
CA PRO A 241 7.56 4.54 -8.00
C PRO A 241 8.18 5.76 -8.67
N GLN A 242 7.83 6.97 -8.23
CA GLN A 242 8.34 8.22 -8.80
C GLN A 242 9.87 8.34 -8.74
N VAL A 243 10.47 8.04 -7.59
CA VAL A 243 11.92 8.24 -7.33
C VAL A 243 12.75 7.03 -7.77
N PHE A 244 12.30 5.81 -7.52
CA PHE A 244 13.11 4.58 -7.66
C PHE A 244 12.67 3.66 -8.80
N GLY A 245 11.45 3.82 -9.33
CA GLY A 245 10.86 2.80 -10.20
C GLY A 245 10.69 1.47 -9.47
N ASP A 246 10.32 1.50 -8.19
CA ASP A 246 10.00 0.31 -7.40
C ASP A 246 8.73 0.57 -6.56
N GLN A 247 7.89 -0.45 -6.38
CA GLN A 247 6.65 -0.34 -5.59
C GLN A 247 6.99 0.07 -4.16
N THR A 248 7.81 -0.74 -3.50
CA THR A 248 8.35 -0.55 -2.16
C THR A 248 9.44 -1.60 -1.96
N ASP A 249 10.62 -1.16 -1.53
CA ASP A 249 11.69 -2.04 -1.08
C ASP A 249 12.47 -1.35 0.04
N VAL A 250 12.48 -1.96 1.21
CA VAL A 250 12.91 -1.32 2.47
C VAL A 250 13.86 -2.23 3.26
N PRO A 251 14.71 -1.66 4.14
CA PRO A 251 15.63 -2.46 4.95
C PRO A 251 14.85 -3.36 5.92
N GLU A 252 15.44 -4.50 6.28
CA GLU A 252 14.90 -5.28 7.40
C GLU A 252 15.15 -4.54 8.73
N SER A 253 14.40 -4.90 9.78
CA SER A 253 14.59 -4.24 11.09
C SER A 253 15.95 -4.54 11.72
N GLY A 254 16.53 -5.71 11.43
CA GLY A 254 17.90 -6.03 11.83
C GLY A 254 18.96 -5.07 11.26
N ASP A 255 18.65 -4.35 10.18
CA ASP A 255 19.54 -3.33 9.61
C ASP A 255 19.49 -2.00 10.40
N TRP A 256 18.46 -1.78 11.23
CA TRP A 256 18.41 -0.60 12.11
C TRP A 256 19.57 -0.63 13.12
N TRP A 257 20.06 -1.82 13.49
CA TRP A 257 21.26 -1.97 14.31
C TRP A 257 22.50 -1.36 13.68
N ASP A 258 22.55 -1.36 12.36
CA ASP A 258 23.67 -0.80 11.60
C ASP A 258 23.49 0.70 11.34
N ALA A 259 22.37 1.32 11.72
CA ALA A 259 22.22 2.77 11.69
C ALA A 259 23.06 3.46 12.78
N THR A 260 23.66 4.59 12.43
CA THR A 260 24.44 5.45 13.35
C THR A 260 23.73 6.77 13.68
N TYR A 261 22.71 7.11 12.89
CA TYR A 261 21.73 8.15 13.18
C TYR A 261 20.35 7.68 12.67
N LEU A 262 19.34 7.69 13.54
CA LEU A 262 18.02 7.13 13.23
C LEU A 262 16.92 8.16 13.49
N MET A 263 16.08 8.42 12.50
CA MET A 263 14.90 9.27 12.65
C MET A 263 13.63 8.43 12.52
N MET A 264 12.65 8.63 13.40
CA MET A 264 11.29 8.08 13.29
C MET A 264 10.34 9.23 12.92
N TRP A 265 9.98 9.31 11.64
CA TRP A 265 9.18 10.41 11.09
C TRP A 265 7.79 9.90 10.71
N GLY A 266 6.76 10.31 11.46
CA GLY A 266 5.38 9.83 11.26
C GLY A 266 5.23 8.30 11.37
N SER A 267 6.07 7.65 12.19
CA SER A 267 6.06 6.20 12.41
C SER A 267 6.16 5.86 13.90
N ASN A 268 5.06 5.34 14.47
CA ASN A 268 4.98 5.00 15.88
C ASN A 268 5.48 3.55 16.15
N VAL A 269 6.80 3.35 16.00
CA VAL A 269 7.47 2.04 16.02
C VAL A 269 7.04 1.12 17.19
N PRO A 270 6.99 1.54 18.46
CA PRO A 270 6.61 0.65 19.57
C PRO A 270 5.17 0.11 19.48
N VAL A 271 4.28 0.85 18.82
CA VAL A 271 2.86 0.49 18.69
C VAL A 271 2.62 -0.31 17.42
N THR A 272 3.12 0.15 16.28
CA THR A 272 2.80 -0.41 14.97
C THR A 272 3.83 -1.43 14.47
N ARG A 273 5.04 -1.46 15.05
CA ARG A 273 6.18 -2.37 14.76
C ARG A 273 6.66 -3.00 16.07
N THR A 274 5.72 -3.29 16.98
CA THR A 274 5.99 -3.85 18.31
C THR A 274 7.05 -4.97 18.34
N PRO A 275 6.99 -6.01 17.47
CA PRO A 275 7.98 -7.09 17.52
C PRO A 275 9.40 -6.68 17.10
N ASP A 276 9.56 -5.55 16.41
CA ASP A 276 10.84 -5.06 15.89
C ASP A 276 11.36 -3.84 16.67
N ALA A 277 10.57 -3.29 17.59
CA ALA A 277 10.91 -2.08 18.33
C ALA A 277 12.18 -2.21 19.20
N HIS A 278 12.58 -3.44 19.55
CA HIS A 278 13.80 -3.69 20.31
C HIS A 278 15.04 -3.24 19.52
N TRP A 279 15.09 -3.42 18.20
CA TRP A 279 16.21 -2.96 17.36
C TRP A 279 16.46 -1.46 17.50
N MET A 280 15.38 -0.66 17.47
CA MET A 280 15.44 0.78 17.69
C MET A 280 15.85 1.12 19.13
N ALA A 281 15.32 0.40 20.12
CA ALA A 281 15.65 0.67 21.53
C ALA A 281 17.10 0.30 21.87
N GLU A 282 17.61 -0.80 21.32
CA GLU A 282 18.91 -1.39 21.63
C GLU A 282 20.05 -0.72 20.87
N VAL A 283 19.83 -0.29 19.62
CA VAL A 283 20.86 0.42 18.85
C VAL A 283 21.31 1.72 19.54
N ARG A 284 20.45 2.32 20.36
CA ARG A 284 20.80 3.48 21.20
C ARG A 284 21.94 3.17 22.17
N TYR A 285 22.03 1.93 22.68
CA TYR A 285 23.15 1.51 23.53
C TYR A 285 24.47 1.38 22.75
N ARG A 286 24.41 1.31 21.42
CA ARG A 286 25.57 1.40 20.51
C ARG A 286 25.99 2.86 20.23
N GLY A 287 25.28 3.84 20.78
CA GLY A 287 25.56 5.27 20.62
C GLY A 287 24.78 5.96 19.50
N THR A 288 23.85 5.25 18.85
CA THR A 288 23.00 5.83 17.80
C THR A 288 22.00 6.80 18.39
N LYS A 289 22.03 8.05 17.92
CA LYS A 289 21.02 9.07 18.26
C LYS A 289 19.69 8.76 17.57
N VAL A 290 18.60 8.86 18.30
CA VAL A 290 17.23 8.66 17.81
C VAL A 290 16.44 9.97 17.88
N VAL A 291 15.87 10.41 16.77
CA VAL A 291 15.01 11.61 16.68
C VAL A 291 13.60 11.21 16.29
N THR A 292 12.59 11.86 16.87
CA THR A 292 11.18 11.65 16.48
C THR A 292 10.56 12.91 15.91
N VAL A 293 9.76 12.75 14.85
CA VAL A 293 8.95 13.83 14.27
C VAL A 293 7.49 13.37 14.24
N SER A 294 6.68 14.02 15.07
CA SER A 294 5.24 13.75 15.23
C SER A 294 4.54 14.96 15.86
N PRO A 295 3.28 15.26 15.48
CA PRO A 295 2.53 16.39 16.07
C PRO A 295 2.19 16.17 17.54
N ASP A 296 1.95 14.91 17.95
CA ASP A 296 1.68 14.53 19.33
C ASP A 296 2.92 13.98 20.03
N TYR A 297 2.86 13.93 21.37
CA TYR A 297 3.82 13.15 22.17
C TYR A 297 3.48 11.66 22.08
N ALA A 298 3.87 11.05 20.96
CA ALA A 298 3.55 9.67 20.60
C ALA A 298 4.33 8.65 21.45
N ASP A 299 3.91 7.38 21.45
CA ASP A 299 4.57 6.31 22.23
C ASP A 299 6.04 6.10 21.85
N ASN A 300 6.46 6.45 20.63
CA ASN A 300 7.86 6.38 20.17
C ASN A 300 8.73 7.51 20.75
N THR A 301 8.15 8.67 21.07
CA THR A 301 8.86 9.85 21.60
C THR A 301 9.61 9.54 22.89
N LYS A 302 9.05 8.69 23.76
CA LYS A 302 9.70 8.29 25.02
C LYS A 302 11.04 7.54 24.82
N PHE A 303 11.29 7.00 23.62
CA PHE A 303 12.52 6.30 23.28
C PHE A 303 13.51 7.18 22.52
N ALA A 304 13.11 8.40 22.11
CA ALA A 304 13.93 9.30 21.34
C ALA A 304 14.79 10.20 22.25
N ASP A 305 15.92 10.65 21.72
CA ASP A 305 16.79 11.62 22.35
C ASP A 305 16.34 13.06 22.02
N GLU A 306 15.56 13.24 20.95
CA GLU A 306 14.96 14.51 20.54
C GLU A 306 13.54 14.31 19.96
N TRP A 307 12.64 15.28 20.21
CA TRP A 307 11.30 15.36 19.64
C TRP A 307 11.13 16.68 18.87
N MET A 308 10.68 16.57 17.62
CA MET A 308 10.32 17.70 16.75
C MET A 308 8.80 17.70 16.54
N PRO A 309 8.05 18.59 17.22
CA PRO A 309 6.58 18.60 17.21
C PRO A 309 5.99 19.28 15.97
N ALA A 310 6.33 18.79 14.77
CA ALA A 310 5.82 19.37 13.52
C ALA A 310 4.29 19.28 13.44
N GLN A 311 3.63 20.39 13.08
CA GLN A 311 2.19 20.45 12.89
C GLN A 311 1.73 19.40 11.87
N ALA A 312 0.57 18.78 12.13
CA ALA A 312 0.06 17.67 11.34
C ALA A 312 -0.09 18.04 9.84
N GLY A 313 0.61 17.32 8.97
CA GLY A 313 0.56 17.50 7.52
C GLY A 313 1.48 18.60 6.98
N THR A 314 2.37 19.14 7.83
CA THR A 314 3.34 20.19 7.45
C THR A 314 4.78 19.66 7.31
N ASP A 315 4.98 18.35 7.40
CA ASP A 315 6.29 17.69 7.42
C ASP A 315 7.18 18.05 6.22
N ALA A 316 6.59 18.29 5.04
CA ALA A 316 7.33 18.70 3.85
C ALA A 316 8.01 20.06 4.03
N ALA A 317 7.41 21.01 4.76
CA ALA A 317 8.04 22.30 5.04
C ALA A 317 9.33 22.14 5.87
N LEU A 318 9.28 21.27 6.89
CA LEU A 318 10.45 20.93 7.70
C LEU A 318 11.52 20.23 6.84
N ALA A 319 11.14 19.25 6.04
CA ALA A 319 12.07 18.53 5.17
C ALA A 319 12.72 19.45 4.11
N MET A 320 11.96 20.39 3.53
CA MET A 320 12.48 21.38 2.59
C MET A 320 13.53 22.29 3.25
N ALA A 321 13.27 22.77 4.47
CA ALA A 321 14.24 23.59 5.20
C ALA A 321 15.51 22.82 5.63
N MET A 322 15.35 21.57 6.05
CA MET A 322 16.51 20.69 6.30
C MET A 322 17.32 20.50 5.01
N GLY A 323 16.65 20.26 3.88
CA GLY A 323 17.30 20.12 2.58
C GLY A 323 18.01 21.40 2.12
N GLN A 324 17.49 22.58 2.44
CA GLN A 324 18.17 23.85 2.18
C GLN A 324 19.51 23.92 2.95
N VAL A 325 19.52 23.53 4.22
CA VAL A 325 20.75 23.48 5.03
C VAL A 325 21.76 22.50 4.41
N LEU A 326 21.31 21.30 4.02
CA LEU A 326 22.15 20.29 3.36
C LEU A 326 22.77 20.82 2.06
N LEU A 327 21.96 21.36 1.16
CA LEU A 327 22.42 21.87 -0.14
C LEU A 327 23.36 23.07 0.03
N LYS A 328 23.04 24.02 0.91
CA LYS A 328 23.87 25.19 1.16
C LYS A 328 25.22 24.81 1.76
N GLU A 329 25.24 24.05 2.86
CA GLU A 329 26.48 23.81 3.61
C GLU A 329 27.35 22.68 3.04
N PHE A 330 26.75 21.64 2.44
CA PHE A 330 27.46 20.40 2.05
C PHE A 330 27.61 20.21 0.54
N PHE A 331 27.05 21.11 -0.28
CA PHE A 331 27.23 21.13 -1.74
C PHE A 331 27.74 22.46 -2.29
N VAL A 332 27.33 23.60 -1.70
CA VAL A 332 27.71 24.94 -2.22
C VAL A 332 28.85 25.56 -1.43
N GLU A 333 28.72 25.73 -0.11
CA GLU A 333 29.76 26.34 0.73
C GLU A 333 30.95 25.41 0.94
N ARG A 334 30.68 24.12 1.13
CA ARG A 334 31.69 23.07 1.22
C ARG A 334 31.21 21.84 0.47
N GLU A 335 31.90 21.48 -0.59
CA GLU A 335 31.62 20.24 -1.30
C GLU A 335 32.10 19.02 -0.48
N VAL A 336 31.18 18.10 -0.15
CA VAL A 336 31.53 16.81 0.47
C VAL A 336 31.75 15.74 -0.60
N PRO A 337 32.99 15.22 -0.78
CA PRO A 337 33.30 14.30 -1.88
C PRO A 337 32.42 13.04 -1.92
N PHE A 338 32.08 12.48 -0.75
CA PHE A 338 31.21 11.32 -0.68
C PHE A 338 29.81 11.62 -1.26
N PHE A 339 29.20 12.74 -0.87
CA PHE A 339 27.88 13.14 -1.35
C PHE A 339 27.91 13.47 -2.83
N THR A 340 28.85 14.30 -3.29
CA THR A 340 28.97 14.69 -4.69
C THR A 340 29.15 13.48 -5.61
N ASN A 341 30.08 12.57 -5.28
CA ASN A 341 30.33 11.38 -6.11
C ASN A 341 29.12 10.44 -6.15
N TYR A 342 28.42 10.31 -5.02
CA TYR A 342 27.19 9.54 -4.94
C TYR A 342 26.11 10.11 -5.87
N VAL A 343 25.79 11.40 -5.74
CA VAL A 343 24.70 11.98 -6.53
C VAL A 343 25.02 12.07 -8.02
N ARG A 344 26.29 12.30 -8.40
CA ARG A 344 26.75 12.26 -9.81
C ARG A 344 26.46 10.93 -10.49
N THR A 345 26.55 9.84 -9.75
CA THR A 345 26.46 8.48 -10.29
C THR A 345 25.02 7.93 -10.24
N TYR A 346 24.36 8.13 -9.10
CA TYR A 346 23.15 7.38 -8.75
C TYR A 346 21.85 8.19 -8.82
N THR A 347 21.91 9.48 -9.19
CA THR A 347 20.74 10.36 -9.27
C THR A 347 20.59 11.01 -10.64
N ASP A 348 19.44 11.63 -10.87
CA ASP A 348 19.18 12.46 -12.05
C ASP A 348 19.73 13.90 -11.95
N LEU A 349 20.38 14.27 -10.83
CA LEU A 349 20.95 15.62 -10.62
C LEU A 349 21.82 16.15 -11.78
N PRO A 350 22.71 15.37 -12.43
CA PRO A 350 23.54 15.87 -13.54
C PRO A 350 22.83 15.88 -14.91
N PHE A 351 21.60 15.38 -15.01
CA PHE A 351 20.91 15.28 -16.29
C PHE A 351 20.34 16.64 -16.74
N LEU A 352 20.28 16.81 -18.06
CA LEU A 352 19.91 18.07 -18.68
C LEU A 352 18.39 18.20 -18.81
N ILE A 353 17.86 19.34 -18.37
CA ILE A 353 16.47 19.75 -18.53
C ILE A 353 16.41 20.92 -19.51
N SER A 354 15.52 20.83 -20.50
CA SER A 354 15.23 21.96 -21.39
C SER A 354 14.59 23.10 -20.62
N LEU A 355 14.92 24.34 -20.97
CA LEU A 355 14.28 25.54 -20.45
C LEU A 355 13.37 26.10 -21.54
N ASP A 356 12.07 25.99 -21.34
CA ASP A 356 11.07 26.53 -22.25
C ASP A 356 10.88 28.03 -21.93
N PRO A 357 10.73 28.92 -22.92
CA PRO A 357 10.36 30.31 -22.67
C PRO A 357 9.03 30.40 -21.90
N ALA A 358 8.97 31.28 -20.90
CA ALA A 358 7.73 31.54 -20.19
C ALA A 358 6.72 32.24 -21.11
N GLU A 359 5.44 31.87 -21.00
CA GLU A 359 4.35 32.44 -21.78
C GLU A 359 3.44 33.34 -20.93
N GLY A 360 2.61 34.15 -21.59
CA GLY A 360 1.56 34.95 -20.95
C GLY A 360 2.06 35.99 -19.95
N ALA A 361 1.43 36.04 -18.76
CA ALA A 361 1.71 37.05 -17.72
C ALA A 361 3.15 37.00 -17.18
N TYR A 362 3.87 35.90 -17.42
CA TYR A 362 5.23 35.69 -16.95
C TYR A 362 6.30 35.77 -18.06
N ALA A 363 5.91 36.15 -19.28
CA ALA A 363 6.83 36.27 -20.42
C ALA A 363 7.90 37.35 -20.25
N ALA A 364 7.64 38.38 -19.43
CA ALA A 364 8.63 39.38 -19.07
C ALA A 364 9.45 38.95 -17.83
N GLY A 365 10.78 39.01 -17.96
CA GLY A 365 11.70 38.84 -16.83
C GLY A 365 11.57 39.97 -15.81
N SER A 366 11.96 39.72 -14.56
CA SER A 366 11.96 40.77 -13.53
C SER A 366 13.04 41.84 -13.78
N GLY A 367 12.79 43.08 -13.34
CA GLY A 367 13.85 44.07 -13.06
C GLY A 367 14.74 44.56 -14.22
N GLY A 368 14.31 44.52 -15.48
CA GLY A 368 15.14 44.98 -16.61
C GLY A 368 16.18 43.95 -17.08
N ALA A 369 16.00 42.67 -16.73
CA ALA A 369 16.78 41.57 -17.27
C ALA A 369 16.73 41.55 -18.82
N ALA A 370 17.87 41.30 -19.46
CA ALA A 370 18.01 41.33 -20.92
C ALA A 370 17.32 40.15 -21.65
N THR A 371 16.80 39.16 -20.92
CA THR A 371 16.22 37.92 -21.45
C THR A 371 14.86 37.60 -20.80
N ALA A 372 13.98 36.96 -21.56
CA ALA A 372 12.69 36.47 -21.06
C ALA A 372 12.89 35.37 -20.01
N ALA A 373 11.98 35.28 -19.03
CA ALA A 373 12.00 34.20 -18.05
C ALA A 373 11.72 32.84 -18.71
N SER A 374 12.15 31.76 -18.07
CA SER A 374 11.94 30.39 -18.55
C SER A 374 11.26 29.51 -17.51
N VAL A 375 10.64 28.41 -17.95
CA VAL A 375 10.11 27.34 -17.10
C VAL A 375 10.87 26.04 -17.37
N PRO A 376 11.13 25.20 -16.35
CA PRO A 376 11.69 23.87 -16.58
C PRO A 376 10.78 23.01 -17.47
N GLY A 377 11.38 22.43 -18.50
CA GLY A 377 10.74 21.61 -19.53
C GLY A 377 11.03 20.11 -19.34
N LYS A 378 11.38 19.43 -20.43
CA LYS A 378 11.58 17.97 -20.48
C LYS A 378 13.05 17.60 -20.28
N PHE A 379 13.33 16.34 -19.95
CA PHE A 379 14.69 15.83 -20.09
C PHE A 379 15.14 15.92 -21.54
N LEU A 380 16.36 16.42 -21.78
CA LEU A 380 16.99 16.32 -23.08
C LEU A 380 17.35 14.85 -23.36
N THR A 381 17.02 14.33 -24.54
CA THR A 381 17.31 12.95 -24.92
C THR A 381 18.25 12.85 -26.13
N ALA A 382 18.72 11.64 -26.42
CA ALA A 382 19.54 11.36 -27.59
C ALA A 382 18.82 11.74 -28.90
N ALA A 383 17.49 11.64 -28.92
CA ALA A 383 16.68 12.09 -30.05
C ALA A 383 16.85 13.59 -30.35
N ASP A 384 17.01 14.41 -29.31
CA ASP A 384 17.20 15.86 -29.44
C ASP A 384 18.61 16.25 -29.91
N LEU A 385 19.58 15.33 -29.84
CA LEU A 385 20.95 15.55 -30.30
C LEU A 385 21.12 15.29 -31.81
N ALA A 386 20.15 14.65 -32.45
CA ALA A 386 20.21 14.30 -33.85
C ALA A 386 20.21 15.55 -34.75
N ALA A 387 21.01 15.52 -35.82
CA ALA A 387 20.97 16.58 -36.82
C ALA A 387 19.59 16.61 -37.52
N GLU A 388 19.14 17.80 -37.92
CA GLU A 388 17.87 17.97 -38.61
C GLU A 388 17.75 17.05 -39.84
N GLY A 389 16.70 16.22 -39.88
CA GLY A 389 16.45 15.26 -40.96
C GLY A 389 17.16 13.89 -40.82
N ALA A 390 17.91 13.65 -39.74
CA ALA A 390 18.44 12.32 -39.45
C ALA A 390 17.35 11.36 -38.96
N GLU A 391 17.48 10.08 -39.29
CA GLU A 391 16.60 9.02 -38.77
C GLU A 391 16.97 8.75 -37.30
N VAL A 392 15.98 8.86 -36.41
CA VAL A 392 16.16 8.69 -34.96
C VAL A 392 15.49 7.39 -34.53
N PRO A 393 16.24 6.43 -33.95
CA PRO A 393 15.66 5.22 -33.37
C PRO A 393 14.64 5.53 -32.26
N ASP A 394 13.54 4.78 -32.19
CA ASP A 394 12.49 4.94 -31.16
C ASP A 394 13.08 4.95 -29.73
N GLU A 395 14.11 4.13 -29.46
CA GLU A 395 14.71 4.06 -28.12
C GLU A 395 15.52 5.31 -27.73
N ASP A 396 15.94 6.14 -28.70
CA ASP A 396 16.74 7.34 -28.44
C ASP A 396 15.89 8.44 -27.77
N ALA A 397 14.56 8.38 -27.93
CA ALA A 397 13.61 9.20 -27.16
C ALA A 397 13.57 8.84 -25.66
N TRP A 398 14.21 7.74 -25.25
CA TRP A 398 14.26 7.24 -23.87
C TRP A 398 15.69 7.19 -23.32
N LYS A 399 16.62 7.89 -23.98
CA LYS A 399 18.03 7.99 -23.61
C LYS A 399 18.37 9.41 -23.19
N THR A 400 18.27 9.68 -21.89
CA THR A 400 18.49 11.02 -21.31
C THR A 400 19.97 11.43 -21.36
N VAL A 401 20.25 12.73 -21.47
CA VAL A 401 21.58 13.29 -21.73
C VAL A 401 22.18 13.97 -20.50
N LEU A 402 23.50 13.88 -20.34
CA LEU A 402 24.30 14.66 -19.39
C LEU A 402 25.43 15.42 -20.11
N LEU A 403 26.15 16.28 -19.40
CA LEU A 403 27.40 16.88 -19.88
C LEU A 403 28.60 16.25 -19.17
N ASP A 404 29.63 15.91 -19.94
CA ASP A 404 30.92 15.54 -19.38
C ASP A 404 31.68 16.80 -18.94
N GLU A 405 32.06 16.88 -17.66
CA GLU A 405 32.75 18.02 -17.07
C GLU A 405 34.12 18.25 -17.71
N ALA A 406 34.82 17.18 -18.08
CA ALA A 406 36.17 17.26 -18.63
C ALA A 406 36.19 17.83 -20.06
N SER A 407 35.29 17.36 -20.93
CA SER A 407 35.24 17.78 -22.35
C SER A 407 34.22 18.89 -22.63
N GLY A 408 33.25 19.10 -21.74
CA GLY A 408 32.12 20.00 -21.95
C GLY A 408 31.13 19.53 -23.02
N GLN A 409 31.21 18.27 -23.47
CA GLN A 409 30.37 17.71 -24.53
C GLN A 409 29.16 16.94 -23.98
N PRO A 410 28.02 16.92 -24.70
CA PRO A 410 26.87 16.10 -24.32
C PRO A 410 27.18 14.62 -24.50
N VAL A 411 26.74 13.81 -23.54
CA VAL A 411 26.91 12.36 -23.53
C VAL A 411 25.61 11.67 -23.13
N VAL A 412 25.34 10.54 -23.78
CA VAL A 412 24.27 9.61 -23.40
C VAL A 412 24.88 8.53 -22.49
N PRO A 413 24.67 8.57 -21.16
CA PRO A 413 25.19 7.58 -20.25
C PRO A 413 24.45 6.25 -20.41
N ASN A 414 25.10 5.15 -20.07
CA ASN A 414 24.46 3.83 -19.94
C ASN A 414 23.30 3.89 -18.94
N GLY A 415 22.34 2.96 -19.01
CA GLY A 415 21.37 2.70 -17.93
C GLY A 415 19.99 3.35 -18.04
N SER A 416 19.79 4.36 -18.88
CA SER A 416 18.44 4.94 -19.11
C SER A 416 17.47 3.92 -19.72
N MET A 417 16.17 4.23 -19.69
CA MET A 417 15.10 3.31 -20.08
C MET A 417 15.25 2.78 -21.51
N GLY A 418 15.78 3.58 -22.44
CA GLY A 418 16.05 3.16 -23.82
C GLY A 418 17.04 2.00 -23.95
N PHE A 419 17.90 1.74 -22.95
CA PHE A 419 18.81 0.58 -22.96
C PHE A 419 18.19 -0.70 -22.37
N ARG A 420 17.05 -0.59 -21.68
CA ARG A 420 16.45 -1.71 -20.95
C ARG A 420 15.90 -2.79 -21.87
N TYR A 421 15.22 -2.39 -22.94
CA TYR A 421 14.52 -3.29 -23.86
C TYR A 421 15.24 -3.47 -25.19
N ALA A 422 15.70 -2.36 -25.80
CA ALA A 422 16.33 -2.37 -27.12
C ALA A 422 17.55 -3.29 -27.18
N ASP A 423 17.77 -3.98 -28.31
CA ASP A 423 18.94 -4.85 -28.48
C ASP A 423 20.26 -4.08 -28.34
N SER A 424 20.28 -2.80 -28.75
CA SER A 424 21.39 -1.86 -28.60
C SER A 424 21.80 -1.62 -27.14
N GLY A 425 20.94 -1.96 -26.18
CA GLY A 425 21.20 -1.82 -24.75
C GLY A 425 21.66 -3.06 -24.00
N LYS A 426 21.81 -4.22 -24.67
CA LYS A 426 22.39 -5.41 -24.02
C LYS A 426 23.81 -5.10 -23.53
N GLY A 427 24.09 -5.40 -22.26
CA GLY A 427 25.35 -5.05 -21.58
C GLY A 427 25.52 -3.56 -21.26
N ARG A 428 24.56 -2.70 -21.59
CA ARG A 428 24.61 -1.23 -21.41
C ARG A 428 23.50 -0.68 -20.53
N TRP A 429 22.60 -1.53 -20.02
CA TRP A 429 21.65 -1.12 -18.99
C TRP A 429 22.32 -1.23 -17.61
N ASN A 430 23.30 -0.36 -17.35
CA ASN A 430 24.04 -0.27 -16.09
C ASN A 430 24.38 1.19 -15.73
N LEU A 431 24.79 1.40 -14.49
CA LEU A 431 25.18 2.70 -13.94
C LEU A 431 26.67 3.01 -14.11
N ASP A 432 27.38 2.27 -14.97
CA ASP A 432 28.76 2.62 -15.31
C ASP A 432 28.78 3.90 -16.15
N LEU A 433 29.64 4.83 -15.77
CA LEU A 433 29.84 6.10 -16.47
C LEU A 433 30.91 5.99 -17.56
N ASP A 434 31.58 4.84 -17.72
CA ASP A 434 32.60 4.59 -18.75
C ASP A 434 33.70 5.67 -18.81
N GLY A 435 34.10 6.18 -17.64
CA GLY A 435 35.12 7.22 -17.48
C GLY A 435 34.62 8.66 -17.66
N VAL A 436 33.33 8.86 -17.96
CA VAL A 436 32.69 10.19 -17.99
C VAL A 436 32.59 10.74 -16.57
N THR A 437 32.85 12.04 -16.42
CA THR A 437 32.64 12.75 -15.15
C THR A 437 31.44 13.69 -15.32
N PRO A 438 30.23 13.32 -14.87
CA PRO A 438 29.04 14.15 -15.07
C PRO A 438 29.19 15.51 -14.39
N ALA A 439 28.93 16.58 -15.15
CA ALA A 439 28.85 17.93 -14.61
C ALA A 439 27.56 18.08 -13.79
N LEU A 440 27.68 18.39 -12.50
CA LEU A 440 26.51 18.69 -11.67
C LEU A 440 25.92 20.06 -11.95
N THR A 441 26.73 21.04 -12.34
CA THR A 441 26.25 22.41 -12.55
C THR A 441 26.72 22.96 -13.89
N MET A 442 25.92 23.83 -14.48
CA MET A 442 26.27 24.56 -15.68
C MET A 442 27.16 25.79 -15.42
N ALA A 443 27.36 26.17 -14.15
CA ALA A 443 28.14 27.33 -13.75
C ALA A 443 29.56 27.34 -14.37
N GLY A 444 30.07 28.52 -14.70
CA GLY A 444 31.38 28.70 -15.32
C GLY A 444 31.37 29.78 -16.41
N ALA A 445 32.50 29.97 -17.09
CA ALA A 445 32.69 31.07 -18.05
C ALA A 445 31.75 31.01 -19.29
N ALA A 446 31.20 29.84 -19.60
CA ALA A 446 30.31 29.62 -20.74
C ALA A 446 28.81 29.61 -20.36
N ALA A 447 28.47 29.91 -19.10
CA ALA A 447 27.09 29.87 -18.62
C ALA A 447 26.31 31.13 -19.00
N GLU A 448 25.11 30.95 -19.57
CA GLU A 448 24.07 31.98 -19.64
C GLU A 448 23.34 31.99 -18.28
N GLN A 449 23.19 33.16 -17.64
CA GLN A 449 22.43 33.28 -16.40
C GLN A 449 20.96 33.54 -16.73
N VAL A 450 20.09 32.59 -16.40
CA VAL A 450 18.70 32.57 -16.84
C VAL A 450 17.77 32.65 -15.63
N GLU A 451 16.80 33.55 -15.67
CA GLU A 451 15.70 33.58 -14.70
C GLU A 451 14.73 32.43 -15.02
N VAL A 452 14.50 31.56 -14.05
CA VAL A 452 13.53 30.48 -14.08
C VAL A 452 12.38 30.72 -13.11
N LEU A 453 11.20 30.25 -13.51
CA LEU A 453 9.97 30.31 -12.74
C LEU A 453 9.67 28.92 -12.18
N LEU A 454 9.47 28.84 -10.86
CA LEU A 454 9.19 27.60 -10.14
C LEU A 454 7.89 27.74 -9.33
N PRO A 455 7.02 26.72 -9.29
CA PRO A 455 5.81 26.77 -8.49
C PRO A 455 6.11 26.60 -7.00
N ALA A 456 5.36 27.32 -6.16
CA ALA A 456 5.35 27.15 -4.72
C ALA A 456 3.93 27.28 -4.15
N PHE A 457 3.61 26.51 -3.11
CA PHE A 457 2.27 26.46 -2.51
C PHE A 457 2.39 26.81 -1.04
N LEU A 458 2.37 28.11 -0.75
CA LEU A 458 2.71 28.67 0.56
C LEU A 458 1.48 29.03 1.38
N GLU A 459 0.37 29.33 0.70
CA GLU A 459 -0.87 29.76 1.33
C GLU A 459 -1.62 28.56 1.93
N PRO A 460 -2.23 28.69 3.12
CA PRO A 460 -2.99 27.60 3.76
C PRO A 460 -4.16 27.07 2.93
N ASP A 461 -4.67 27.87 1.97
CA ASP A 461 -5.78 27.49 1.08
C ASP A 461 -5.34 26.63 -0.12
N GLY A 462 -4.04 26.31 -0.20
CA GLY A 462 -3.41 25.52 -1.25
C GLY A 462 -3.16 26.26 -2.58
N SER A 463 -3.42 27.57 -2.63
CA SER A 463 -3.17 28.36 -3.84
C SER A 463 -1.67 28.45 -4.17
N GLY A 464 -1.37 28.38 -5.46
CA GLY A 464 -0.01 28.42 -5.97
C GLY A 464 0.49 29.84 -6.22
N SER A 465 1.78 30.03 -6.00
CA SER A 465 2.58 31.22 -6.29
C SER A 465 3.77 30.84 -7.17
N VAL A 466 4.46 31.84 -7.73
CA VAL A 466 5.62 31.64 -8.60
C VAL A 466 6.86 32.21 -7.93
N LEU A 467 7.86 31.36 -7.69
CA LEU A 467 9.20 31.76 -7.30
C LEU A 467 10.00 32.15 -8.54
N ARG A 468 10.65 33.32 -8.47
CA ARG A 468 11.62 33.76 -9.48
C ARG A 468 13.04 33.51 -8.97
N ARG A 469 13.77 32.62 -9.63
CA ARG A 469 15.12 32.20 -9.26
C ARG A 469 16.03 32.20 -10.47
N GLY A 470 17.34 32.19 -10.26
CA GLY A 470 18.31 32.11 -11.35
C GLY A 470 18.94 30.72 -11.43
N VAL A 471 19.23 30.26 -12.65
CA VAL A 471 20.07 29.09 -12.89
C VAL A 471 21.11 29.39 -13.97
N PRO A 472 22.32 28.80 -13.88
CA PRO A 472 23.22 28.76 -15.01
C PRO A 472 22.65 27.81 -16.08
N ALA A 473 22.74 28.21 -17.33
CA ALA A 473 22.26 27.43 -18.48
C ALA A 473 23.29 27.44 -19.60
N ARG A 474 23.18 26.49 -20.53
CA ARG A 474 23.99 26.41 -21.75
C ARG A 474 23.13 25.99 -22.92
N ARG A 475 23.62 26.21 -24.14
CA ARG A 475 22.98 25.69 -25.35
C ARG A 475 23.61 24.37 -25.77
N VAL A 476 22.79 23.34 -25.91
CA VAL A 476 23.18 22.01 -26.38
C VAL A 476 22.24 21.64 -27.52
N ALA A 477 22.78 21.36 -28.71
CA ALA A 477 22.00 21.07 -29.91
C ALA A 477 20.87 22.08 -30.21
N GLY A 478 21.07 23.37 -29.88
CA GLY A 478 20.07 24.43 -30.05
C GLY A 478 19.08 24.61 -28.88
N HIS A 479 19.00 23.64 -27.97
CA HIS A 479 18.18 23.72 -26.77
C HIS A 479 18.90 24.48 -25.65
N LEU A 480 18.22 25.42 -25.01
CA LEU A 480 18.69 26.02 -23.77
C LEU A 480 18.44 25.02 -22.64
N VAL A 481 19.48 24.61 -21.92
CA VAL A 481 19.40 23.57 -20.91
C VAL A 481 20.08 23.97 -19.62
N THR A 482 19.60 23.43 -18.51
CA THR A 482 20.25 23.46 -17.19
C THR A 482 20.27 22.04 -16.61
N THR A 483 20.84 21.86 -15.41
CA THR A 483 20.82 20.56 -14.72
C THR A 483 19.67 20.48 -13.71
N VAL A 484 19.25 19.26 -13.36
CA VAL A 484 18.34 19.05 -12.23
C VAL A 484 18.94 19.58 -10.92
N PHE A 485 20.26 19.48 -10.71
CA PHE A 485 20.95 20.05 -9.55
C PHE A 485 20.80 21.57 -9.46
N ASP A 486 21.01 22.29 -10.56
CA ASP A 486 20.85 23.75 -10.60
C ASP A 486 19.39 24.15 -10.28
N LEU A 487 18.42 23.39 -10.78
CA LEU A 487 17.00 23.58 -10.45
C LEU A 487 16.68 23.26 -8.99
N MET A 488 17.28 22.22 -8.41
CA MET A 488 17.15 21.90 -6.99
C MET A 488 17.68 23.03 -6.10
N LEU A 489 18.86 23.59 -6.39
CA LEU A 489 19.39 24.75 -5.66
C LEU A 489 18.44 25.95 -5.74
N ALA A 490 17.89 26.22 -6.93
CA ALA A 490 16.90 27.28 -7.12
C ALA A 490 15.62 27.03 -6.31
N GLN A 491 15.05 25.82 -6.38
CA GLN A 491 13.84 25.42 -5.65
C GLN A 491 13.98 25.58 -4.14
N TYR A 492 15.13 25.19 -3.57
CA TYR A 492 15.40 25.28 -2.14
C TYR A 492 15.88 26.68 -1.68
N GLY A 493 15.99 27.64 -2.60
CA GLY A 493 16.45 29.00 -2.28
C GLY A 493 17.94 29.09 -1.94
N VAL A 494 18.78 28.21 -2.48
CA VAL A 494 20.24 28.26 -2.30
C VAL A 494 20.86 29.13 -3.38
N GLY A 495 21.03 30.41 -3.06
CA GLY A 495 21.59 31.42 -3.98
C GLY A 495 23.07 31.22 -4.28
N ARG A 496 23.47 31.66 -5.48
CA ARG A 496 24.87 31.74 -5.93
C ARG A 496 25.11 33.09 -6.59
N ASP A 497 26.31 33.61 -6.43
CA ASP A 497 26.68 34.95 -6.89
C ASP A 497 26.44 35.13 -8.41
N GLY A 498 25.82 36.24 -8.79
CA GLY A 498 25.59 36.62 -10.19
C GLY A 498 24.37 35.97 -10.86
N LEU A 499 23.61 35.14 -10.14
CA LEU A 499 22.34 34.61 -10.64
C LEU A 499 21.19 35.62 -10.47
N PRO A 500 20.29 35.77 -11.47
CA PRO A 500 19.12 36.64 -11.36
C PRO A 500 18.08 36.08 -10.39
N GLY A 501 17.00 36.84 -10.15
CA GLY A 501 15.88 36.44 -9.31
C GLY A 501 16.02 36.86 -7.84
N GLU A 502 15.10 36.36 -7.03
CA GLU A 502 14.99 36.68 -5.60
C GLU A 502 15.64 35.56 -4.78
N TRP A 503 16.40 35.89 -3.74
CA TRP A 503 17.12 34.91 -2.94
C TRP A 503 16.98 35.20 -1.44
N PRO A 504 16.92 34.16 -0.58
CA PRO A 504 16.88 34.35 0.86
C PRO A 504 18.13 35.09 1.36
N SER A 505 17.94 35.99 2.31
CA SER A 505 19.03 36.71 2.99
C SER A 505 19.83 35.84 3.96
N GLY A 506 19.23 34.78 4.48
CA GLY A 506 19.83 33.90 5.48
C GLY A 506 18.87 32.81 5.95
N TYR A 507 19.28 32.04 6.98
CA TYR A 507 18.38 31.06 7.60
C TYR A 507 17.30 31.68 8.48
N ASP A 508 17.51 32.93 8.91
CA ASP A 508 16.63 33.78 9.70
C ASP A 508 15.58 34.53 8.86
N ASP A 509 15.66 34.42 7.53
CA ASP A 509 14.72 35.04 6.59
C ASP A 509 13.38 34.31 6.61
N VAL A 510 12.37 34.92 7.22
CA VAL A 510 11.02 34.33 7.37
C VAL A 510 10.16 34.45 6.11
N ASP A 511 10.41 35.48 5.29
CA ASP A 511 9.62 35.80 4.11
C ASP A 511 9.99 34.91 2.91
N SER A 512 11.19 34.32 2.94
CA SER A 512 11.68 33.44 1.90
C SER A 512 11.30 31.98 2.15
N PRO A 513 10.60 31.30 1.22
CA PRO A 513 10.22 29.91 1.38
C PRO A 513 11.41 28.97 1.62
N TYR A 514 11.14 27.92 2.38
CA TYR A 514 12.07 26.82 2.67
C TYR A 514 13.31 27.20 3.48
N THR A 515 13.34 28.37 4.12
CA THR A 515 14.34 28.65 5.14
C THR A 515 13.96 28.01 6.49
N PRO A 516 14.93 27.80 7.39
CA PRO A 516 14.64 27.37 8.76
C PRO A 516 13.70 28.31 9.54
N ALA A 517 13.75 29.62 9.31
CA ALA A 517 12.82 30.58 9.93
C ALA A 517 11.41 30.48 9.35
N TRP A 518 11.28 30.41 8.02
CA TRP A 518 9.98 30.22 7.36
C TRP A 518 9.28 28.94 7.83
N GLN A 519 9.99 27.80 7.86
CA GLN A 519 9.35 26.54 8.27
C GLN A 519 8.90 26.59 9.73
N ALA A 520 9.53 27.41 10.58
CA ALA A 520 9.15 27.49 11.99
C ALA A 520 7.75 28.10 12.15
N GLU A 521 7.34 29.02 11.27
CA GLU A 521 5.97 29.56 11.24
C GLU A 521 4.96 28.54 10.72
N VAL A 522 5.36 27.69 9.79
CA VAL A 522 4.50 26.67 9.18
C VAL A 522 4.31 25.45 10.09
N THR A 523 5.41 24.95 10.68
CA THR A 523 5.44 23.66 11.38
C THR A 523 5.43 23.79 12.89
N GLY A 524 5.74 24.96 13.45
CA GLY A 524 5.98 25.16 14.88
C GLY A 524 7.30 24.60 15.41
N VAL A 525 8.12 23.94 14.59
CA VAL A 525 9.44 23.44 14.99
C VAL A 525 10.45 24.60 15.00
N PRO A 526 11.19 24.84 16.10
CA PRO A 526 12.17 25.93 16.16
C PRO A 526 13.23 25.86 15.05
N ALA A 527 13.53 27.00 14.42
CA ALA A 527 14.53 27.11 13.35
C ALA A 527 15.91 26.56 13.76
N GLU A 528 16.35 26.86 14.99
CA GLU A 528 17.62 26.35 15.54
C GLU A 528 17.64 24.81 15.62
N GLN A 529 16.52 24.20 16.04
CA GLN A 529 16.38 22.75 16.12
C GLN A 529 16.44 22.13 14.71
N CYS A 530 15.75 22.72 13.73
CA CYS A 530 15.81 22.30 12.33
C CYS A 530 17.25 22.32 11.79
N ILE A 531 17.97 23.44 11.97
CA ILE A 531 19.37 23.58 11.51
C ILE A 531 20.28 22.54 12.17
N ARG A 532 20.18 22.39 13.50
CA ARG A 532 21.02 21.45 14.25
C ARG A 532 20.79 20.01 13.77
N ILE A 533 19.54 19.57 13.65
CA ILE A 533 19.21 18.20 13.25
C ILE A 533 19.61 17.94 11.79
N ALA A 534 19.44 18.92 10.89
CA ALA A 534 19.94 18.80 9.51
C ALA A 534 21.47 18.62 9.46
N ARG A 535 22.21 19.44 10.20
CA ARG A 535 23.68 19.35 10.29
C ARG A 535 24.15 18.03 10.89
N GLU A 536 23.54 17.59 12.00
CA GLU A 536 23.87 16.32 12.65
C GLU A 536 23.62 15.13 11.71
N PHE A 537 22.47 15.12 11.03
CA PHE A 537 22.10 14.07 10.07
C PHE A 537 23.11 13.97 8.92
N ALA A 538 23.46 15.10 8.30
CA ALA A 538 24.43 15.16 7.21
C ALA A 538 25.85 14.83 7.68
N THR A 539 26.29 15.39 8.81
CA THR A 539 27.61 15.11 9.38
C THR A 539 27.76 13.61 9.71
N ASN A 540 26.73 12.99 10.27
CA ASN A 540 26.75 11.55 10.51
C ASN A 540 26.85 10.77 9.20
N ALA A 541 26.07 11.12 8.17
CA ALA A 541 26.12 10.46 6.88
C ALA A 541 27.50 10.60 6.20
N GLU A 542 28.14 11.77 6.30
CA GLU A 542 29.50 12.00 5.80
C GLU A 542 30.52 11.09 6.52
N GLN A 543 30.50 11.10 7.86
CA GLN A 543 31.47 10.36 8.68
C GLN A 543 31.29 8.84 8.58
N SER A 544 30.05 8.38 8.47
CA SER A 544 29.69 6.96 8.42
C SER A 544 29.56 6.39 7.01
N GLN A 545 29.71 7.24 5.98
CA GLN A 545 29.51 6.90 4.57
C GLN A 545 28.08 6.40 4.27
N GLY A 546 27.08 7.13 4.78
CA GLY A 546 25.67 6.97 4.45
C GLY A 546 24.85 6.18 5.47
N ARG A 547 25.31 5.99 6.72
CA ARG A 547 24.59 5.21 7.75
C ARG A 547 23.62 6.07 8.58
N SER A 548 22.89 6.97 7.92
CA SER A 548 21.75 7.71 8.46
C SER A 548 20.46 7.15 7.87
N MET A 549 19.48 6.84 8.72
CA MET A 549 18.24 6.17 8.31
C MET A 549 17.01 6.95 8.79
N ILE A 550 15.96 7.01 7.96
CA ILE A 550 14.66 7.56 8.33
C ILE A 550 13.60 6.48 8.22
N ILE A 551 13.02 6.12 9.37
CA ILE A 551 11.85 5.26 9.49
C ILE A 551 10.60 6.10 9.25
N MET A 552 9.86 5.79 8.18
CA MET A 552 8.64 6.49 7.76
C MET A 552 7.41 5.57 7.83
N GLY A 553 6.22 6.16 7.89
CA GLY A 553 4.99 5.37 7.92
C GLY A 553 3.72 6.17 7.61
N ALA A 554 2.58 5.59 7.98
CA ALA A 554 1.26 6.13 7.70
C ALA A 554 0.99 7.53 8.29
N GLY A 555 1.80 8.03 9.23
CA GLY A 555 1.73 9.42 9.69
C GLY A 555 1.95 10.44 8.58
N ILE A 556 2.69 10.05 7.54
CA ILE A 556 3.03 10.86 6.37
C ILE A 556 2.32 10.34 5.12
N CYS A 557 2.30 9.01 4.91
CA CYS A 557 1.85 8.40 3.64
C CYS A 557 0.37 8.67 3.30
N GLN A 558 -0.47 8.83 4.32
CA GLN A 558 -1.94 8.87 4.17
C GLN A 558 -2.54 10.28 4.05
N TRP A 559 -1.69 11.28 3.81
CA TRP A 559 -2.08 12.64 3.42
C TRP A 559 -2.24 12.74 1.90
N PHE A 560 -3.10 13.64 1.43
CA PHE A 560 -3.33 13.85 0.00
C PHE A 560 -2.04 14.18 -0.77
N HIS A 561 -1.17 15.00 -0.16
CA HIS A 561 0.16 15.35 -0.66
C HIS A 561 1.28 14.51 -0.03
N GLY A 562 0.98 13.26 0.35
CA GLY A 562 1.95 12.33 0.93
C GLY A 562 3.11 12.00 -0.01
N ASP A 563 2.88 11.98 -1.32
CA ASP A 563 3.89 11.78 -2.37
C ASP A 563 4.91 12.95 -2.42
N ALA A 564 4.43 14.19 -2.47
CA ALA A 564 5.28 15.38 -2.42
C ALA A 564 6.08 15.43 -1.11
N THR A 565 5.43 15.13 0.02
CA THR A 565 6.07 15.09 1.33
C THR A 565 7.16 14.03 1.42
N TYR A 566 6.89 12.82 0.94
CA TYR A 566 7.90 11.76 0.88
C TYR A 566 9.08 12.19 0.03
N ARG A 567 8.87 12.81 -1.14
CA ARG A 567 9.97 13.27 -2.00
C ARG A 567 10.85 14.33 -1.31
N SER A 568 10.28 15.24 -0.54
CA SER A 568 11.05 16.19 0.27
C SER A 568 11.89 15.49 1.34
N ILE A 569 11.36 14.47 2.04
CA ILE A 569 12.12 13.71 3.05
C ILE A 569 13.17 12.81 2.41
N LEU A 570 12.82 12.09 1.34
CA LEU A 570 13.72 11.23 0.58
C LEU A 570 14.90 12.01 0.03
N SER A 571 14.71 13.29 -0.33
CA SER A 571 15.79 14.17 -0.77
C SER A 571 16.94 14.24 0.23
N LEU A 572 16.65 14.25 1.54
CA LEU A 572 17.66 14.25 2.60
C LEU A 572 18.56 13.01 2.52
N LEU A 573 17.94 11.83 2.34
CA LEU A 573 18.64 10.54 2.26
C LEU A 573 19.43 10.36 0.97
N VAL A 574 18.85 10.79 -0.16
CA VAL A 574 19.47 10.67 -1.48
C VAL A 574 20.67 11.63 -1.60
N LEU A 575 20.53 12.88 -1.16
CA LEU A 575 21.62 13.87 -1.17
C LEU A 575 22.79 13.44 -0.27
N THR A 576 22.52 12.74 0.83
CA THR A 576 23.56 12.32 1.79
C THR A 576 24.12 10.92 1.53
N GLY A 577 23.79 10.31 0.38
CA GLY A 577 24.36 9.02 -0.02
C GLY A 577 23.93 7.83 0.84
N CYS A 578 22.76 7.92 1.46
CA CYS A 578 22.29 6.90 2.42
C CYS A 578 21.60 5.69 1.77
N MET A 579 21.10 5.80 0.54
CA MET A 579 20.40 4.69 -0.13
C MET A 579 21.38 3.59 -0.56
N GLY A 580 20.97 2.32 -0.45
CA GLY A 580 21.80 1.17 -0.84
C GLY A 580 22.93 0.82 0.12
N ARG A 581 22.88 1.29 1.37
CA ARG A 581 23.88 1.06 2.42
C ARG A 581 23.22 0.44 3.64
N ASN A 582 23.86 -0.56 4.27
CA ASN A 582 23.41 -1.08 5.57
C ASN A 582 23.46 0.03 6.62
N GLY A 583 22.40 0.16 7.41
CA GLY A 583 22.24 1.22 8.40
C GLY A 583 21.86 2.58 7.83
N GLY A 584 21.62 2.66 6.53
CA GLY A 584 21.27 3.86 5.81
C GLY A 584 19.94 3.72 5.07
N GLY A 585 19.37 4.86 4.71
CA GLY A 585 18.31 4.89 3.70
C GLY A 585 16.91 5.05 4.26
N TRP A 586 15.96 4.76 3.39
CA TRP A 586 14.54 4.95 3.62
C TRP A 586 13.89 3.67 4.13
N ALA A 587 13.36 3.74 5.35
CA ALA A 587 12.75 2.62 6.03
C ALA A 587 11.24 2.85 6.17
N HIS A 588 10.50 2.75 5.06
CA HIS A 588 9.05 2.84 5.09
C HIS A 588 8.41 1.53 5.53
N TYR A 589 7.57 1.63 6.53
CA TYR A 589 6.77 0.50 6.98
C TYR A 589 5.32 0.93 7.04
N VAL A 590 4.41 0.05 6.69
CA VAL A 590 2.95 0.26 6.67
C VAL A 590 2.25 -1.07 6.93
N GLY A 591 1.61 -1.67 5.93
CA GLY A 591 1.19 -3.07 5.88
C GLY A 591 2.30 -4.02 5.43
N GLN A 592 2.03 -5.32 5.55
CA GLN A 592 2.93 -6.44 5.27
C GLN A 592 2.95 -6.75 3.77
N GLU A 593 3.42 -5.81 2.94
CA GLU A 593 3.35 -5.94 1.48
C GLU A 593 4.29 -7.02 0.93
N LYS A 594 5.50 -7.17 1.52
CA LYS A 594 6.60 -7.93 0.91
C LYS A 594 6.42 -9.45 0.99
N CYS A 595 5.76 -9.97 -0.05
CA CYS A 595 5.64 -11.39 -0.33
C CYS A 595 6.94 -11.89 -0.95
N ARG A 596 7.90 -12.33 -0.11
CA ARG A 596 9.26 -12.66 -0.56
C ARG A 596 9.30 -13.65 -1.74
N PRO A 597 8.56 -14.78 -1.73
CA PRO A 597 8.49 -15.69 -2.88
C PRO A 597 7.55 -15.16 -3.99
N ILE A 598 7.82 -13.94 -4.47
CA ILE A 598 6.88 -13.19 -5.30
C ILE A 598 6.62 -13.86 -6.64
N THR A 599 7.64 -14.39 -7.33
CA THR A 599 7.47 -15.04 -8.65
C THR A 599 6.51 -16.22 -8.59
N GLY A 600 6.66 -17.08 -7.56
CA GLY A 600 5.80 -18.24 -7.35
C GLY A 600 4.38 -17.84 -6.98
N TRP A 601 4.22 -16.92 -6.01
CA TRP A 601 2.91 -16.45 -5.59
C TRP A 601 2.17 -15.69 -6.71
N ILE A 602 2.78 -14.66 -7.30
CA ILE A 602 2.08 -13.75 -8.23
C ILE A 602 1.64 -14.47 -9.51
N SER A 603 2.43 -15.46 -9.96
CA SER A 603 2.13 -16.23 -11.16
C SER A 603 0.99 -17.21 -10.93
N LEU A 604 1.00 -17.95 -9.82
CA LEU A 604 -0.05 -18.90 -9.47
C LEU A 604 -1.35 -18.20 -9.07
N ALA A 605 -1.27 -17.11 -8.30
CA ALA A 605 -2.42 -16.32 -7.87
C ALA A 605 -3.14 -15.68 -9.06
N ASN A 606 -2.41 -15.24 -10.08
CA ASN A 606 -3.00 -14.70 -11.31
C ASN A 606 -3.30 -15.75 -12.39
N ALA A 607 -3.14 -17.04 -12.08
CA ALA A 607 -3.33 -18.14 -13.01
C ALA A 607 -2.53 -18.02 -14.33
N LEU A 608 -1.34 -17.40 -14.28
CA LEU A 608 -0.48 -17.16 -15.45
C LEU A 608 0.12 -18.43 -16.05
N ASP A 609 0.02 -19.55 -15.33
CA ASP A 609 0.31 -20.90 -15.78
C ASP A 609 -0.78 -21.47 -16.71
N TRP A 610 -2.00 -20.92 -16.69
CA TRP A 610 -3.13 -21.34 -17.55
C TRP A 610 -3.52 -20.31 -18.60
N SER A 611 -3.60 -19.04 -18.22
CA SER A 611 -4.11 -17.97 -19.07
C SER A 611 -3.38 -16.66 -18.80
N ARG A 612 -3.14 -15.87 -19.85
CA ARG A 612 -2.56 -14.53 -19.76
C ARG A 612 -3.32 -13.62 -20.74
N PRO A 613 -3.59 -12.36 -20.39
CA PRO A 613 -3.32 -11.65 -19.15
C PRO A 613 -4.41 -11.83 -18.07
N PRO A 614 -4.13 -11.49 -16.79
CA PRO A 614 -5.14 -11.37 -15.72
C PRO A 614 -5.87 -10.02 -15.78
N ARG A 615 -6.97 -9.86 -15.01
CA ARG A 615 -7.64 -8.57 -14.75
C ARG A 615 -7.29 -8.06 -13.35
N THR A 616 -6.49 -7.01 -13.27
CA THR A 616 -6.10 -6.36 -12.01
C THR A 616 -6.49 -4.88 -12.04
N MET A 617 -7.07 -4.37 -10.94
CA MET A 617 -7.73 -3.06 -10.90
C MET A 617 -7.15 -2.15 -9.82
N ILE A 618 -7.01 -0.85 -10.09
CA ILE A 618 -6.68 0.19 -9.09
C ILE A 618 -7.85 0.40 -8.12
N GLY A 619 -7.67 0.02 -6.85
CA GLY A 619 -8.76 -0.12 -5.89
C GLY A 619 -9.43 1.21 -5.56
N THR A 620 -8.65 2.27 -5.37
CA THR A 620 -9.16 3.61 -5.03
C THR A 620 -10.09 4.16 -6.11
N ALA A 621 -9.68 4.13 -7.38
CA ALA A 621 -10.53 4.62 -8.48
C ALA A 621 -11.77 3.73 -8.69
N TYR A 622 -11.61 2.41 -8.54
CA TYR A 622 -12.74 1.48 -8.63
C TYR A 622 -13.83 1.81 -7.60
N TRP A 623 -13.46 1.99 -6.33
CA TRP A 623 -14.42 2.31 -5.28
C TRP A 623 -14.94 3.74 -5.40
N TYR A 624 -14.11 4.71 -5.77
CA TYR A 624 -14.53 6.10 -5.97
C TYR A 624 -15.65 6.19 -7.03
N MET A 625 -15.51 5.48 -8.15
CA MET A 625 -16.50 5.43 -9.22
C MET A 625 -17.74 4.61 -8.83
N HIS A 626 -17.57 3.37 -8.36
CA HIS A 626 -18.70 2.45 -8.12
C HIS A 626 -19.47 2.69 -6.81
N THR A 627 -18.99 3.60 -5.96
CA THR A 627 -19.73 4.05 -4.76
C THR A 627 -20.26 5.48 -4.90
N ASP A 628 -20.16 6.06 -6.09
CA ASP A 628 -20.68 7.38 -6.44
C ASP A 628 -20.15 8.52 -5.57
N GLN A 629 -18.96 8.35 -5.00
CA GLN A 629 -18.31 9.39 -4.21
C GLN A 629 -17.95 10.59 -5.08
N TRP A 630 -17.60 10.34 -6.35
CA TRP A 630 -17.30 11.35 -7.37
C TRP A 630 -18.39 12.40 -7.56
N ARG A 631 -19.65 12.07 -7.26
CA ARG A 631 -20.79 12.99 -7.36
C ARG A 631 -20.78 14.09 -6.31
N ASN A 632 -19.93 13.96 -5.29
CA ASN A 632 -19.84 14.87 -4.14
C ASN A 632 -18.48 15.60 -4.09
N ASP A 633 -17.73 15.60 -5.19
CA ASP A 633 -16.50 16.37 -5.34
C ASP A 633 -16.82 17.84 -5.51
N GLY A 634 -16.56 18.68 -4.50
CA GLY A 634 -16.83 20.11 -4.58
C GLY A 634 -15.83 20.91 -5.42
N TYR A 635 -14.97 20.25 -6.19
CA TYR A 635 -13.86 20.86 -6.92
C TYR A 635 -13.58 20.13 -8.26
N SER A 636 -12.93 20.83 -9.19
CA SER A 636 -12.38 20.28 -10.43
C SER A 636 -10.90 19.93 -10.26
N ALA A 637 -10.36 19.02 -11.08
CA ALA A 637 -8.96 18.57 -11.00
C ALA A 637 -7.94 19.72 -11.11
N ASP A 638 -8.28 20.81 -11.79
CA ASP A 638 -7.46 22.01 -11.92
C ASP A 638 -7.41 22.90 -10.66
N ALA A 639 -8.17 22.58 -9.60
CA ALA A 639 -7.99 23.20 -8.29
C ALA A 639 -6.59 22.90 -7.70
N LEU A 640 -5.91 21.87 -8.20
CA LEU A 640 -4.55 21.49 -7.80
C LEU A 640 -3.47 22.15 -8.67
N SER A 641 -3.86 22.84 -9.76
CA SER A 641 -2.93 23.31 -10.78
C SER A 641 -1.94 24.34 -10.27
N SER A 642 -0.72 24.21 -10.77
CA SER A 642 0.33 25.21 -10.72
C SER A 642 -0.10 26.50 -11.43
N PRO A 643 0.34 27.68 -10.96
CA PRO A 643 0.20 28.93 -11.72
C PRO A 643 0.98 28.93 -13.05
N LEU A 644 1.86 27.93 -13.26
CA LEU A 644 2.62 27.72 -14.48
C LEU A 644 2.07 26.57 -15.34
N ALA A 645 0.89 26.04 -15.02
CA ALA A 645 0.28 24.92 -15.75
C ALA A 645 -0.01 25.27 -17.22
N LYS A 646 0.16 24.30 -18.12
CA LYS A 646 -0.14 24.43 -19.56
C LYS A 646 -1.60 24.08 -19.89
N GLY A 647 -2.38 23.63 -18.89
CA GLY A 647 -3.83 23.55 -18.95
C GLY A 647 -4.40 22.18 -19.36
N HIS A 648 -3.62 21.11 -19.25
CA HIS A 648 -4.07 19.74 -19.55
C HIS A 648 -5.19 19.28 -18.61
N LEU A 649 -5.23 19.79 -17.37
CA LEU A 649 -6.26 19.48 -16.37
C LEU A 649 -7.39 20.52 -16.31
N LYS A 650 -7.30 21.61 -17.09
CA LYS A 650 -8.20 22.76 -16.98
C LYS A 650 -9.65 22.36 -17.21
N GLY A 651 -10.52 22.67 -16.25
CA GLY A 651 -11.95 22.40 -16.28
C GLY A 651 -12.33 20.91 -16.20
N LYS A 652 -11.38 19.99 -16.02
CA LYS A 652 -11.68 18.56 -15.93
C LYS A 652 -12.20 18.19 -14.55
N HIS A 653 -13.26 17.41 -14.49
CA HIS A 653 -13.67 16.77 -13.24
C HIS A 653 -12.69 15.63 -12.89
N THR A 654 -12.54 15.30 -11.62
CA THR A 654 -11.68 14.17 -11.18
C THR A 654 -12.04 12.87 -11.89
N ALA A 655 -13.34 12.56 -12.04
CA ALA A 655 -13.82 11.40 -12.80
C ALA A 655 -13.38 11.40 -14.28
N ASP A 656 -13.31 12.57 -14.93
CA ASP A 656 -12.84 12.68 -16.31
C ASP A 656 -11.35 12.33 -16.42
N THR A 657 -10.54 12.69 -15.41
CA THR A 657 -9.12 12.31 -15.39
C THR A 657 -8.92 10.79 -15.27
N ILE A 658 -9.83 10.08 -14.58
CA ILE A 658 -9.80 8.61 -14.51
C ILE A 658 -10.21 8.02 -15.87
N ALA A 659 -11.25 8.57 -16.50
CA ALA A 659 -11.68 8.15 -17.84
C ALA A 659 -10.59 8.38 -18.90
N GLU A 660 -9.87 9.50 -18.81
CA GLU A 660 -8.72 9.82 -19.66
C GLU A 660 -7.55 8.85 -19.45
N SER A 661 -7.17 8.63 -18.20
CA SER A 661 -6.14 7.65 -17.86
C SER A 661 -6.47 6.25 -18.39
N ALA A 662 -7.72 5.79 -18.24
CA ALA A 662 -8.15 4.49 -18.73
C ALA A 662 -8.10 4.40 -20.27
N ARG A 663 -8.62 5.40 -21.00
CA ARG A 663 -8.65 5.38 -22.48
C ARG A 663 -7.28 5.51 -23.13
N LEU A 664 -6.33 6.17 -22.45
CA LEU A 664 -4.93 6.29 -22.88
C LEU A 664 -4.11 5.02 -22.62
N GLY A 665 -4.69 4.04 -21.91
CA GLY A 665 -3.99 2.83 -21.49
C GLY A 665 -3.08 3.03 -20.30
N TRP A 666 -3.22 4.12 -19.54
CA TRP A 666 -2.37 4.38 -18.39
C TRP A 666 -2.71 3.51 -17.19
N MET A 667 -4.00 3.45 -16.83
CA MET A 667 -4.52 2.67 -15.72
C MET A 667 -5.61 1.70 -16.18
N PRO A 668 -5.78 0.54 -15.52
CA PRO A 668 -6.88 -0.35 -15.82
C PRO A 668 -8.19 0.24 -15.27
N PHE A 669 -9.31 -0.02 -15.97
CA PHE A 669 -10.63 0.15 -15.40
C PHE A 669 -11.52 -1.04 -15.76
N TYR A 670 -12.10 -1.66 -14.73
CA TYR A 670 -13.08 -2.71 -14.90
C TYR A 670 -14.38 -2.37 -14.15
N PRO A 671 -15.56 -2.77 -14.66
CA PRO A 671 -15.74 -3.43 -15.95
C PRO A 671 -15.22 -2.59 -17.14
N GLN A 672 -14.84 -3.18 -18.26
CA GLN A 672 -14.08 -2.45 -19.28
C GLN A 672 -14.97 -1.82 -20.36
N PHE A 673 -16.05 -2.48 -20.77
CA PHE A 673 -16.97 -2.01 -21.81
C PHE A 673 -18.43 -2.08 -21.34
N GLY A 674 -19.31 -1.27 -21.95
CA GLY A 674 -20.77 -1.40 -21.81
C GLY A 674 -21.32 -2.75 -22.27
N THR A 675 -20.63 -3.37 -23.23
CA THR A 675 -20.97 -4.69 -23.77
C THR A 675 -20.20 -5.80 -23.05
N ASN A 676 -20.83 -6.95 -22.84
CA ASN A 676 -20.17 -8.14 -22.29
C ASN A 676 -18.90 -8.48 -23.11
N PRO A 677 -17.70 -8.54 -22.50
CA PRO A 677 -16.46 -8.74 -23.25
C PRO A 677 -16.34 -10.10 -23.93
N LEU A 678 -17.19 -11.08 -23.58
CA LEU A 678 -17.35 -12.32 -24.33
C LEU A 678 -18.00 -12.07 -25.70
N GLN A 679 -19.00 -11.19 -25.76
CA GLN A 679 -19.63 -10.77 -27.00
C GLN A 679 -18.68 -9.91 -27.83
N VAL A 680 -17.95 -8.97 -27.21
CA VAL A 680 -16.97 -8.14 -27.93
C VAL A 680 -15.88 -9.00 -28.58
N ALA A 681 -15.43 -10.08 -27.94
CA ALA A 681 -14.49 -11.03 -28.53
C ALA A 681 -15.06 -11.74 -29.77
N GLN A 682 -16.34 -12.13 -29.72
CA GLN A 682 -17.04 -12.75 -30.86
C GLN A 682 -17.20 -11.78 -32.02
N ASP A 683 -17.62 -10.55 -31.75
CA ASP A 683 -17.80 -9.52 -32.78
C ASP A 683 -16.47 -9.15 -33.43
N ALA A 684 -15.40 -9.04 -32.63
CA ALA A 684 -14.05 -8.78 -33.10
C ALA A 684 -13.52 -9.92 -34.00
N GLU A 685 -13.76 -11.18 -33.62
CA GLU A 685 -13.41 -12.35 -34.43
C GLU A 685 -14.17 -12.36 -35.75
N ALA A 686 -15.49 -12.15 -35.72
CA ALA A 686 -16.31 -12.08 -36.93
C ALA A 686 -15.86 -10.96 -37.87
N ALA A 687 -15.47 -9.80 -37.34
CA ALA A 687 -14.94 -8.69 -38.14
C ALA A 687 -13.57 -9.02 -38.79
N VAL A 688 -12.70 -9.74 -38.07
CA VAL A 688 -11.42 -10.21 -38.61
C VAL A 688 -11.64 -11.25 -39.71
N GLU A 689 -12.53 -12.22 -39.50
CA GLU A 689 -12.87 -13.24 -40.49
C GLU A 689 -13.53 -12.64 -41.76
N ALA A 690 -14.37 -11.61 -41.59
CA ALA A 690 -14.99 -10.87 -42.68
C ALA A 690 -14.03 -9.91 -43.41
N GLY A 691 -12.81 -9.72 -42.90
CA GLY A 691 -11.82 -8.78 -43.44
C GLY A 691 -12.17 -7.31 -43.23
N THR A 692 -13.12 -7.00 -42.34
CA THR A 692 -13.51 -5.62 -42.01
C THR A 692 -12.66 -5.00 -40.91
N ALA A 693 -11.88 -5.82 -40.18
CA ALA A 693 -10.83 -5.37 -39.27
C ALA A 693 -9.56 -6.23 -39.44
N PRO A 694 -8.35 -5.65 -39.34
CA PRO A 694 -7.10 -6.39 -39.50
C PRO A 694 -6.74 -7.25 -38.27
N SER A 695 -7.29 -6.92 -37.10
CA SER A 695 -7.10 -7.67 -35.85
C SER A 695 -8.21 -7.34 -34.86
N ALA A 696 -8.38 -8.17 -33.83
CA ALA A 696 -9.34 -7.89 -32.76
C ALA A 696 -9.03 -6.55 -32.04
N ALA A 697 -7.75 -6.24 -31.84
CA ALA A 697 -7.35 -4.97 -31.22
C ALA A 697 -7.70 -3.75 -32.09
N ALA A 698 -7.54 -3.87 -33.42
CA ALA A 698 -7.93 -2.82 -34.36
C ALA A 698 -9.46 -2.64 -34.43
N TYR A 699 -10.22 -3.75 -34.36
CA TYR A 699 -11.68 -3.69 -34.26
C TYR A 699 -12.11 -2.89 -33.02
N VAL A 700 -11.55 -3.20 -31.84
CA VAL A 700 -11.90 -2.53 -30.59
C VAL A 700 -11.51 -1.05 -30.62
N ALA A 701 -10.31 -0.73 -31.12
CA ALA A 701 -9.86 0.66 -31.25
C ALA A 701 -10.78 1.48 -32.17
N GLY A 702 -11.16 0.92 -33.33
CA GLY A 702 -12.12 1.54 -34.24
C GLY A 702 -13.51 1.68 -33.61
N ALA A 703 -14.01 0.63 -32.95
CA ALA A 703 -15.34 0.63 -32.35
C ALA A 703 -15.47 1.64 -31.19
N LEU A 704 -14.43 1.78 -30.37
CA LEU A 704 -14.35 2.82 -29.32
C LEU A 704 -14.28 4.23 -29.92
N HIS A 705 -13.52 4.39 -31.01
CA HIS A 705 -13.40 5.67 -31.69
C HIS A 705 -14.71 6.13 -32.35
N ASP A 706 -15.39 5.22 -33.04
CA ASP A 706 -16.65 5.49 -33.74
C ASP A 706 -17.87 5.48 -32.79
N GLY A 707 -17.68 5.13 -31.51
CA GLY A 707 -18.72 5.09 -30.48
C GLY A 707 -19.69 3.90 -30.59
N THR A 708 -19.37 2.88 -31.40
CA THR A 708 -20.18 1.65 -31.50
C THR A 708 -19.92 0.68 -30.34
N LEU A 709 -18.77 0.82 -29.68
CA LEU A 709 -18.46 0.24 -28.39
C LEU A 709 -18.16 1.38 -27.41
N THR A 710 -18.70 1.31 -26.20
CA THR A 710 -18.46 2.32 -25.15
C THR A 710 -17.66 1.73 -24.01
N ALA A 711 -16.72 2.50 -23.46
CA ALA A 711 -16.03 2.13 -22.23
C ALA A 711 -16.99 2.24 -21.04
N SER A 712 -16.96 1.28 -20.12
CA SER A 712 -17.91 1.28 -18.99
C SER A 712 -17.77 2.52 -18.10
N ILE A 713 -16.54 3.07 -18.02
CA ILE A 713 -16.21 4.20 -17.16
C ILE A 713 -16.92 5.49 -17.57
N GLU A 714 -17.34 5.58 -18.84
CA GLU A 714 -18.07 6.73 -19.38
C GLU A 714 -19.54 6.73 -18.92
N ASP A 715 -20.06 5.62 -18.41
CA ASP A 715 -21.40 5.51 -17.82
C ASP A 715 -21.43 4.45 -16.69
N VAL A 716 -20.68 4.68 -15.59
CA VAL A 716 -20.58 3.74 -14.45
C VAL A 716 -21.90 3.51 -13.70
N ASP A 717 -22.89 4.36 -13.94
CA ASP A 717 -24.22 4.31 -13.34
C ASP A 717 -25.22 3.52 -14.19
N ALA A 718 -24.90 3.19 -15.45
CA ALA A 718 -25.70 2.27 -16.24
C ALA A 718 -25.70 0.85 -15.63
N PRO A 719 -26.87 0.17 -15.52
CA PRO A 719 -26.97 -1.15 -14.90
C PRO A 719 -25.99 -2.19 -15.45
N GLU A 720 -25.76 -2.22 -16.76
CA GLU A 720 -24.79 -3.10 -17.42
C GLU A 720 -23.35 -2.89 -16.93
N ASN A 721 -23.01 -1.71 -16.39
CA ASN A 721 -21.67 -1.34 -15.94
C ASN A 721 -21.41 -1.54 -14.44
N TRP A 722 -22.40 -2.03 -13.70
CA TRP A 722 -22.26 -2.26 -12.26
C TRP A 722 -21.44 -3.51 -11.94
N PRO A 723 -20.60 -3.49 -10.90
CA PRO A 723 -20.11 -4.71 -10.31
C PRO A 723 -21.26 -5.47 -9.63
N ARG A 724 -21.46 -6.72 -10.03
CA ARG A 724 -22.63 -7.52 -9.65
C ARG A 724 -22.33 -8.49 -8.52
N THR A 725 -21.17 -9.14 -8.56
CA THR A 725 -20.77 -10.14 -7.56
C THR A 725 -19.44 -9.73 -6.93
N LEU A 726 -19.37 -9.66 -5.60
CA LEU A 726 -18.18 -9.32 -4.84
C LEU A 726 -17.88 -10.41 -3.80
N VAL A 727 -16.68 -10.97 -3.88
CA VAL A 727 -16.16 -11.94 -2.92
C VAL A 727 -15.12 -11.27 -2.02
N LEU A 728 -15.37 -11.29 -0.72
CA LEU A 728 -14.47 -10.76 0.31
C LEU A 728 -13.94 -11.90 1.18
N TRP A 729 -12.62 -12.03 1.29
CA TRP A 729 -11.99 -12.95 2.24
C TRP A 729 -10.72 -12.33 2.78
N ARG A 730 -10.39 -12.63 4.04
CA ARG A 730 -9.25 -12.02 4.76
C ARG A 730 -9.34 -10.49 4.83
N SER A 731 -10.56 -9.97 4.78
CA SER A 731 -10.83 -8.54 4.62
C SER A 731 -12.12 -8.14 5.32
N ASN A 732 -12.04 -7.09 6.13
CA ASN A 732 -13.19 -6.39 6.67
C ASN A 732 -13.39 -5.05 5.97
N LEU A 733 -13.61 -5.07 4.64
CA LEU A 733 -13.73 -3.86 3.82
C LEU A 733 -14.67 -2.81 4.43
N MET A 734 -15.90 -3.21 4.77
CA MET A 734 -16.95 -2.30 5.27
C MET A 734 -16.82 -1.92 6.75
N GLY A 735 -15.92 -2.56 7.50
CA GLY A 735 -15.62 -2.21 8.90
C GLY A 735 -14.27 -1.51 9.09
N SER A 736 -13.42 -1.51 8.06
CA SER A 736 -12.01 -1.16 8.18
C SER A 736 -11.54 -0.24 7.07
N SER A 737 -11.51 -0.69 5.81
CA SER A 737 -10.75 0.01 4.76
C SER A 737 -11.60 0.86 3.80
N ALA A 738 -12.93 0.74 3.82
CA ALA A 738 -13.88 1.52 3.03
C ALA A 738 -13.96 2.99 3.44
N LYS A 739 -13.06 3.84 2.91
CA LYS A 739 -13.18 5.31 3.02
C LYS A 739 -14.46 5.78 2.34
N GLY A 740 -15.22 6.66 3.00
CA GLY A 740 -16.58 6.95 2.56
C GLY A 740 -17.54 5.79 2.81
N ASN A 741 -17.47 5.17 3.99
CA ASN A 741 -18.22 3.94 4.30
C ASN A 741 -19.72 4.08 4.00
N GLU A 742 -20.31 5.22 4.31
CA GLU A 742 -21.74 5.47 4.10
C GLU A 742 -22.14 5.49 2.61
N TYR A 743 -21.21 5.85 1.72
CA TYR A 743 -21.41 5.77 0.26
C TYR A 743 -21.41 4.33 -0.24
N PHE A 744 -20.54 3.46 0.32
CA PHE A 744 -20.62 2.01 0.06
C PHE A 744 -21.98 1.44 0.49
N LEU A 745 -22.49 1.84 1.67
CA LEU A 745 -23.78 1.35 2.15
C LEU A 745 -24.94 1.81 1.26
N LYS A 746 -24.91 3.07 0.78
CA LYS A 746 -25.95 3.67 -0.06
C LYS A 746 -25.92 3.15 -1.49
N HIS A 747 -24.80 3.32 -2.19
CA HIS A 747 -24.70 3.14 -3.64
C HIS A 747 -24.34 1.69 -4.00
N LEU A 748 -23.36 1.08 -3.32
CA LEU A 748 -22.98 -0.30 -3.61
C LEU A 748 -23.96 -1.31 -3.01
N LEU A 749 -24.31 -1.17 -1.72
CA LEU A 749 -25.13 -2.17 -1.01
C LEU A 749 -26.63 -1.92 -1.04
N GLY A 750 -27.08 -0.66 -1.18
CA GLY A 750 -28.50 -0.31 -1.21
C GLY A 750 -29.22 -0.47 0.13
N THR A 751 -28.51 -0.30 1.24
CA THR A 751 -29.06 -0.39 2.60
C THR A 751 -29.12 0.99 3.27
N HIS A 752 -29.49 1.03 4.56
CA HIS A 752 -29.45 2.28 5.32
C HIS A 752 -28.03 2.83 5.41
N SER A 753 -27.88 4.13 5.22
CA SER A 753 -26.64 4.87 5.41
C SER A 753 -26.88 6.12 6.27
N ASN A 754 -25.78 6.74 6.70
CA ASN A 754 -25.74 8.00 7.43
C ASN A 754 -25.20 9.16 6.59
N VAL A 755 -25.18 9.08 5.24
CA VAL A 755 -24.76 10.22 4.39
C VAL A 755 -25.59 11.45 4.74
N MET A 756 -24.92 12.55 5.13
CA MET A 756 -25.58 13.77 5.61
C MET A 756 -25.62 14.88 4.55
N GLY A 757 -24.61 14.92 3.69
CA GLY A 757 -24.50 15.88 2.60
C GLY A 757 -25.54 15.63 1.52
N THR A 758 -26.01 16.71 0.92
CA THR A 758 -26.80 16.69 -0.32
C THR A 758 -25.89 17.01 -1.50
N GLU A 759 -26.14 16.41 -2.65
CA GLU A 759 -25.48 16.81 -3.90
C GLU A 759 -25.73 18.31 -4.12
N ASN A 760 -24.65 19.10 -4.21
CA ASN A 760 -24.76 20.54 -4.44
C ASN A 760 -25.02 20.77 -5.94
N PRO A 761 -26.11 21.44 -6.35
CA PRO A 761 -26.42 21.70 -7.76
C PRO A 761 -25.34 22.47 -8.52
N GLU A 762 -24.54 23.27 -7.80
CA GLU A 762 -23.43 24.08 -8.34
C GLU A 762 -22.12 23.28 -8.48
N THR A 763 -22.12 22.00 -8.11
CA THR A 763 -20.93 21.14 -8.22
C THR A 763 -20.51 20.96 -9.68
N PRO A 764 -19.21 21.09 -10.01
CA PRO A 764 -18.72 20.80 -11.35
C PRO A 764 -19.15 19.40 -11.80
N ARG A 765 -19.75 19.30 -12.99
CA ARG A 765 -20.12 18.01 -13.57
C ARG A 765 -19.02 17.52 -14.52
N PRO A 766 -18.75 16.21 -14.56
CA PRO A 766 -17.86 15.64 -15.57
C PRO A 766 -18.38 15.86 -16.99
N ALA A 767 -17.43 15.93 -17.93
CA ALA A 767 -17.71 16.03 -19.35
C ALA A 767 -17.64 14.67 -20.07
N ASP A 768 -16.74 13.77 -19.65
CA ASP A 768 -16.52 12.45 -20.24
C ASP A 768 -17.36 11.36 -19.55
N VAL A 769 -17.66 11.53 -18.26
CA VAL A 769 -18.49 10.60 -17.48
C VAL A 769 -19.93 11.08 -17.42
N LYS A 770 -20.88 10.23 -17.79
CA LYS A 770 -22.29 10.59 -17.83
C LYS A 770 -22.87 10.77 -16.42
N TRP A 771 -23.61 11.87 -16.26
CA TRP A 771 -24.37 12.16 -15.05
C TRP A 771 -25.81 11.66 -15.16
N HIS A 772 -26.25 10.83 -14.21
CA HIS A 772 -27.67 10.51 -14.01
C HIS A 772 -28.23 11.35 -12.87
N ASP A 773 -29.40 11.97 -13.05
CA ASP A 773 -30.00 12.83 -12.01
C ASP A 773 -30.32 12.06 -10.72
N GLU A 774 -30.72 10.79 -10.86
CA GLU A 774 -30.89 9.87 -9.73
C GLU A 774 -29.72 8.87 -9.70
N ALA A 775 -28.85 9.00 -8.70
CA ALA A 775 -27.77 8.03 -8.48
C ALA A 775 -28.32 6.65 -8.13
N PRO A 776 -27.85 5.57 -8.77
CA PRO A 776 -28.31 4.21 -8.49
C PRO A 776 -27.96 3.78 -7.06
N GLN A 777 -28.81 2.94 -6.49
CA GLN A 777 -28.61 2.36 -5.16
C GLN A 777 -28.64 0.83 -5.21
N GLY A 778 -27.70 0.22 -4.50
CA GLY A 778 -27.55 -1.22 -4.46
C GLY A 778 -27.06 -1.77 -5.79
N LYS A 779 -25.91 -1.29 -6.30
CA LYS A 779 -25.26 -1.81 -7.51
C LYS A 779 -24.93 -3.31 -7.41
N LEU A 780 -24.60 -3.78 -6.21
CA LEU A 780 -24.14 -5.15 -5.96
C LEU A 780 -25.27 -6.16 -5.72
N ASP A 781 -25.32 -7.21 -6.54
CA ASP A 781 -26.30 -8.31 -6.43
C ASP A 781 -25.88 -9.30 -5.33
N LEU A 782 -24.63 -9.77 -5.34
CA LEU A 782 -24.14 -10.71 -4.32
C LEU A 782 -22.94 -10.14 -3.56
N LEU A 783 -23.07 -10.03 -2.24
CA LEU A 783 -21.95 -9.90 -1.31
C LEU A 783 -21.69 -11.22 -0.61
N LEU A 784 -20.61 -11.90 -1.00
CA LEU A 784 -20.11 -13.11 -0.36
C LEU A 784 -18.93 -12.75 0.54
N SER A 785 -18.91 -13.25 1.79
CA SER A 785 -17.78 -13.04 2.68
C SER A 785 -17.36 -14.31 3.42
N ALA A 786 -16.06 -14.52 3.54
CA ALA A 786 -15.46 -15.59 4.33
C ALA A 786 -14.67 -14.99 5.50
N ASP A 787 -15.03 -15.38 6.71
CA ASP A 787 -14.40 -14.89 7.94
C ASP A 787 -14.58 -15.89 9.08
N PHE A 788 -13.65 -15.92 10.03
CA PHE A 788 -13.78 -16.72 11.24
C PHE A 788 -14.54 -15.98 12.34
N ARG A 789 -14.74 -14.66 12.24
CA ARG A 789 -15.52 -13.86 13.20
C ARG A 789 -16.61 -13.01 12.53
N MET A 790 -17.63 -12.64 13.30
CA MET A 790 -18.69 -11.74 12.82
C MET A 790 -18.21 -10.29 12.80
N THR A 791 -17.81 -9.81 11.62
CA THR A 791 -17.33 -8.46 11.37
C THR A 791 -18.44 -7.52 10.88
N SER A 792 -18.15 -6.23 10.81
CA SER A 792 -19.05 -5.25 10.18
C SER A 792 -19.41 -5.62 8.73
N THR A 793 -18.45 -6.19 7.99
CA THR A 793 -18.67 -6.75 6.64
C THR A 793 -19.60 -7.97 6.68
N THR A 794 -19.34 -8.99 7.50
CA THR A 794 -20.18 -10.21 7.48
C THR A 794 -21.63 -9.92 7.89
N LEU A 795 -21.85 -8.95 8.79
CA LEU A 795 -23.20 -8.47 9.13
C LEU A 795 -23.95 -7.86 7.93
N LEU A 796 -23.22 -7.28 6.97
CA LEU A 796 -23.74 -6.72 5.73
C LEU A 796 -23.87 -7.75 4.59
N SER A 797 -23.15 -8.86 4.63
CA SER A 797 -23.11 -9.84 3.55
C SER A 797 -24.42 -10.58 3.34
N ASP A 798 -24.64 -11.06 2.12
CA ASP A 798 -25.78 -11.92 1.79
C ASP A 798 -25.48 -13.37 2.13
N ILE A 799 -24.21 -13.79 1.96
CA ILE A 799 -23.67 -15.09 2.34
C ILE A 799 -22.42 -14.88 3.19
N VAL A 800 -22.35 -15.58 4.32
CA VAL A 800 -21.18 -15.64 5.21
C VAL A 800 -20.73 -17.08 5.31
N LEU A 801 -19.47 -17.34 4.97
CA LEU A 801 -18.85 -18.67 5.05
C LEU A 801 -17.87 -18.74 6.23
N PRO A 802 -17.92 -19.79 7.07
CA PRO A 802 -17.06 -19.92 8.23
C PRO A 802 -15.63 -20.28 7.79
N ALA A 803 -14.70 -19.35 7.95
CA ALA A 803 -13.29 -19.60 7.67
C ALA A 803 -12.60 -20.31 8.84
N ALA A 804 -11.61 -21.14 8.53
CA ALA A 804 -10.67 -21.67 9.50
C ALA A 804 -9.80 -20.55 10.09
N THR A 805 -9.52 -20.62 11.38
CA THR A 805 -8.57 -19.69 12.02
C THR A 805 -7.14 -20.01 11.59
N TRP A 806 -6.19 -19.13 11.93
CA TRP A 806 -4.78 -19.33 11.61
C TRP A 806 -4.14 -20.55 12.29
N TYR A 807 -4.78 -21.08 13.34
CA TYR A 807 -4.32 -22.28 14.04
C TYR A 807 -5.02 -23.55 13.55
N GLU A 808 -5.71 -23.46 12.41
CA GLU A 808 -6.58 -24.52 11.87
C GLU A 808 -6.34 -24.75 10.36
N LYS A 809 -5.26 -24.22 9.77
CA LYS A 809 -4.97 -24.36 8.32
C LYS A 809 -3.46 -24.34 7.99
N HIS A 810 -3.11 -24.83 6.81
CA HIS A 810 -1.76 -24.72 6.24
C HIS A 810 -1.65 -23.48 5.35
N ASP A 811 -0.54 -22.74 5.50
CA ASP A 811 -0.27 -21.52 4.74
C ASP A 811 1.20 -21.06 4.98
N LEU A 812 1.63 -19.97 4.34
CA LEU A 812 2.94 -19.35 4.43
C LEU A 812 2.86 -17.87 4.82
N SER A 813 3.85 -17.38 5.57
CA SER A 813 4.02 -15.97 5.89
C SER A 813 5.45 -15.47 5.59
N SER A 814 5.55 -14.24 5.09
CA SER A 814 6.80 -13.46 5.00
C SER A 814 6.53 -11.98 5.29
N THR A 815 7.58 -11.18 5.47
CA THR A 815 7.47 -9.74 5.67
C THR A 815 8.75 -9.01 5.27
N ASP A 816 8.62 -7.70 5.10
CA ASP A 816 9.66 -6.67 5.06
C ASP A 816 10.62 -6.74 6.24
N MET A 817 10.09 -6.95 7.46
CA MET A 817 10.81 -6.71 8.71
C MET A 817 11.96 -7.68 9.00
N HIS A 818 11.94 -8.88 8.40
CA HIS A 818 12.97 -9.92 8.56
C HIS A 818 13.03 -10.85 7.33
N PRO A 819 14.11 -11.62 7.10
CA PRO A 819 14.38 -12.30 5.85
C PRO A 819 13.94 -13.78 5.91
N PHE A 820 12.84 -14.07 6.61
CA PHE A 820 12.40 -15.44 6.88
C PHE A 820 11.04 -15.73 6.23
N VAL A 821 10.88 -16.97 5.78
CA VAL A 821 9.59 -17.58 5.44
C VAL A 821 9.29 -18.67 6.47
N HIS A 822 8.05 -18.72 6.96
CA HIS A 822 7.59 -19.74 7.92
C HIS A 822 6.11 -20.07 7.71
N ALA A 823 5.68 -21.20 8.29
CA ALA A 823 4.37 -21.79 8.01
C ALA A 823 3.30 -21.56 9.09
N PHE A 824 2.05 -21.60 8.63
CA PHE A 824 0.89 -21.94 9.44
C PHE A 824 0.75 -23.46 9.49
N THR A 825 0.43 -24.00 10.66
CA THR A 825 0.10 -25.42 10.81
C THR A 825 -1.15 -25.57 11.67
N PRO A 826 -2.12 -26.43 11.28
CA PRO A 826 -3.29 -26.68 12.10
C PRO A 826 -2.89 -27.35 13.43
N ALA A 827 -3.22 -26.69 14.54
CA ALA A 827 -3.11 -27.26 15.87
C ALA A 827 -4.21 -28.30 16.12
N ILE A 828 -5.40 -28.07 15.55
CA ILE A 828 -6.57 -28.95 15.53
C ILE A 828 -7.27 -28.82 14.17
N ASP A 829 -8.16 -29.75 13.86
CA ASP A 829 -9.09 -29.58 12.73
C ASP A 829 -10.00 -28.37 12.98
N PRO A 830 -10.40 -27.60 11.95
CA PRO A 830 -11.31 -26.49 12.09
C PRO A 830 -12.61 -26.90 12.83
N PRO A 831 -12.93 -26.29 13.99
CA PRO A 831 -14.14 -26.62 14.72
C PRO A 831 -15.44 -26.28 13.95
N TRP A 832 -16.52 -26.98 14.30
CA TRP A 832 -17.85 -26.87 13.65
C TRP A 832 -17.82 -27.22 12.16
N GLU A 833 -18.29 -26.31 11.29
CA GLU A 833 -18.28 -26.49 9.83
C GLU A 833 -17.29 -25.50 9.18
N ALA A 834 -16.31 -24.97 9.92
CA ALA A 834 -15.31 -24.07 9.34
C ALA A 834 -14.43 -24.78 8.31
N LYS A 835 -13.99 -24.04 7.30
CA LYS A 835 -13.11 -24.53 6.22
C LYS A 835 -11.99 -23.54 5.93
N SER A 836 -10.85 -24.03 5.48
CA SER A 836 -9.79 -23.15 4.98
C SER A 836 -10.29 -22.36 3.77
N ASP A 837 -9.66 -21.22 3.48
CA ASP A 837 -9.95 -20.46 2.26
C ASP A 837 -9.70 -21.34 1.02
N PHE A 838 -8.72 -22.24 1.09
CA PHE A 838 -8.43 -23.25 0.05
C PHE A 838 -9.64 -24.14 -0.23
N ASP A 839 -10.18 -24.81 0.79
CA ASP A 839 -11.34 -25.68 0.65
C ASP A 839 -12.58 -24.93 0.13
N LEU A 840 -12.79 -23.70 0.60
CA LEU A 840 -13.89 -22.85 0.14
C LEU A 840 -13.85 -22.66 -1.37
N PHE A 841 -12.71 -22.22 -1.91
CA PHE A 841 -12.59 -21.92 -3.33
C PHE A 841 -12.58 -23.18 -4.19
N HIS A 842 -12.10 -24.32 -3.68
CA HIS A 842 -12.24 -25.60 -4.38
C HIS A 842 -13.70 -26.06 -4.48
N LEU A 843 -14.48 -25.93 -3.39
CA LEU A 843 -15.92 -26.24 -3.42
C LEU A 843 -16.67 -25.31 -4.38
N LEU A 844 -16.35 -24.01 -4.35
CA LEU A 844 -16.94 -23.03 -5.25
C LEU A 844 -16.59 -23.31 -6.71
N ALA A 845 -15.33 -23.63 -7.01
CA ALA A 845 -14.88 -23.95 -8.36
C ALA A 845 -15.53 -25.23 -8.90
N GLN A 846 -15.66 -26.28 -8.08
CA GLN A 846 -16.37 -27.50 -8.45
C GLN A 846 -17.81 -27.21 -8.85
N ARG A 847 -18.56 -26.51 -7.99
CA ARG A 847 -19.96 -26.19 -8.26
C ARG A 847 -20.12 -25.22 -9.43
N PHE A 848 -19.21 -24.26 -9.57
CA PHE A 848 -19.14 -23.36 -10.73
C PHE A 848 -18.96 -24.14 -12.04
N SER A 849 -17.97 -25.04 -12.10
CA SER A 849 -17.67 -25.85 -13.28
C SER A 849 -18.83 -26.77 -13.67
N GLU A 850 -19.56 -27.32 -12.70
CA GLU A 850 -20.77 -28.11 -12.95
C GLU A 850 -21.86 -27.28 -13.66
N LEU A 851 -22.15 -26.07 -13.16
CA LEU A 851 -23.16 -25.19 -13.74
C LEU A 851 -22.71 -24.61 -15.08
N ALA A 852 -21.41 -24.34 -15.25
CA ALA A 852 -20.84 -23.81 -16.49
C ALA A 852 -21.00 -24.75 -17.69
N LYS A 853 -21.10 -26.07 -17.48
CA LYS A 853 -21.37 -27.07 -18.54
C LYS A 853 -22.67 -26.80 -19.29
N THR A 854 -23.67 -26.25 -18.60
CA THR A 854 -24.97 -25.93 -19.19
C THR A 854 -25.04 -24.48 -19.67
N HIS A 855 -24.34 -23.56 -19.01
CA HIS A 855 -24.61 -22.12 -19.16
C HIS A 855 -23.51 -21.29 -19.84
N LEU A 856 -22.26 -21.76 -19.91
CA LEU A 856 -21.13 -20.99 -20.43
C LEU A 856 -20.31 -21.74 -21.48
N GLY A 857 -19.74 -22.91 -21.15
CA GLY A 857 -18.85 -23.66 -22.04
C GLY A 857 -17.45 -23.06 -22.21
N VAL A 858 -16.87 -23.24 -23.40
CA VAL A 858 -15.58 -22.66 -23.82
C VAL A 858 -15.84 -21.44 -24.68
N VAL A 859 -15.29 -20.29 -24.30
CA VAL A 859 -15.52 -19.01 -25.00
C VAL A 859 -14.26 -18.17 -25.07
N LYS A 860 -14.23 -17.20 -25.98
CA LYS A 860 -13.20 -16.17 -26.04
C LYS A 860 -13.65 -14.94 -25.25
N ASP A 861 -12.72 -14.36 -24.52
CA ASP A 861 -12.89 -13.18 -23.69
C ASP A 861 -11.90 -12.10 -24.12
N LEU A 862 -12.39 -10.90 -24.40
CA LEU A 862 -11.53 -9.76 -24.72
C LEU A 862 -11.08 -9.11 -23.42
N VAL A 863 -9.78 -8.88 -23.23
CA VAL A 863 -9.22 -8.25 -22.02
C VAL A 863 -8.44 -6.99 -22.41
N SER A 864 -8.82 -5.86 -21.83
CA SER A 864 -8.05 -4.62 -21.89
C SER A 864 -6.94 -4.64 -20.84
N VAL A 865 -5.71 -4.39 -21.24
CA VAL A 865 -4.52 -4.33 -20.37
C VAL A 865 -3.86 -2.96 -20.49
N PRO A 866 -3.56 -2.27 -19.38
CA PRO A 866 -2.84 -1.01 -19.41
C PRO A 866 -1.38 -1.20 -19.89
N LEU A 867 -0.71 -0.10 -20.17
CA LEU A 867 0.71 -0.01 -20.47
C LEU A 867 1.50 -0.26 -19.18
N GLN A 868 2.10 -1.46 -19.08
CA GLN A 868 2.63 -1.95 -17.80
C GLN A 868 4.09 -1.54 -17.56
N HIS A 869 4.38 -1.15 -16.32
CA HIS A 869 5.74 -1.06 -15.79
C HIS A 869 6.45 -2.42 -15.86
N ASP A 870 7.79 -2.40 -16.00
CA ASP A 870 8.61 -3.61 -16.17
C ASP A 870 8.22 -4.47 -17.39
N THR A 871 7.61 -3.82 -18.38
CA THR A 871 7.37 -4.35 -19.73
C THR A 871 7.71 -3.28 -20.76
N ALA A 872 7.86 -3.65 -22.03
CA ALA A 872 8.08 -2.68 -23.10
C ALA A 872 6.95 -1.62 -23.22
N GLY A 873 5.76 -1.87 -22.64
CA GLY A 873 4.66 -0.92 -22.59
C GLY A 873 4.98 0.38 -21.85
N GLU A 874 5.96 0.40 -20.95
CA GLU A 874 6.39 1.62 -20.24
C GLU A 874 7.12 2.63 -21.14
N THR A 875 7.52 2.21 -22.35
CA THR A 875 8.16 3.07 -23.36
C THR A 875 7.18 3.53 -24.46
N ALA A 876 5.91 3.66 -24.12
CA ALA A 876 4.84 3.93 -25.07
C ALA A 876 4.67 5.42 -25.43
N GLN A 877 4.82 6.33 -24.46
CA GLN A 877 4.54 7.77 -24.64
C GLN A 877 5.79 8.63 -24.39
N PRO A 878 6.69 8.78 -25.39
CA PRO A 878 7.95 9.48 -25.22
C PRO A 878 7.76 10.94 -24.77
N GLY A 879 8.64 11.40 -23.88
CA GLY A 879 8.58 12.74 -23.27
C GLY A 879 7.41 12.96 -22.31
N GLY A 880 6.64 11.93 -21.95
CA GLY A 880 5.54 12.03 -20.98
C GLY A 880 4.51 13.07 -21.42
N ARG A 881 4.25 13.12 -22.73
CA ARG A 881 3.34 14.08 -23.36
C ARG A 881 1.94 13.49 -23.42
N VAL A 882 0.94 14.24 -22.95
CA VAL A 882 -0.45 13.78 -23.02
C VAL A 882 -0.98 13.96 -24.43
N ALA A 883 -1.35 12.86 -25.08
CA ALA A 883 -1.92 12.85 -26.43
C ALA A 883 -3.23 12.06 -26.43
N ASP A 884 -4.35 12.75 -26.15
CA ASP A 884 -5.68 12.15 -26.18
C ASP A 884 -6.19 11.93 -27.61
N TRP A 885 -6.20 10.68 -28.04
CA TRP A 885 -6.66 10.27 -29.37
C TRP A 885 -8.12 10.66 -29.65
N ARG A 886 -8.95 10.87 -28.61
CA ARG A 886 -10.33 11.36 -28.78
C ARG A 886 -10.36 12.79 -29.34
N THR A 887 -9.33 13.58 -29.07
CA THR A 887 -9.20 14.97 -29.54
C THR A 887 -8.55 15.10 -30.92
N THR A 888 -7.83 14.07 -31.37
CA THR A 888 -7.08 14.11 -32.65
C THR A 888 -7.93 13.76 -33.87
N GLY A 889 -9.09 13.12 -33.66
CA GLY A 889 -10.01 12.72 -34.74
C GLY A 889 -9.60 11.45 -35.49
N ALA A 890 -8.64 10.66 -34.97
CA ALA A 890 -8.25 9.35 -35.48
C ALA A 890 -8.27 8.31 -34.35
N PRO A 891 -8.48 7.01 -34.64
CA PRO A 891 -8.44 5.97 -33.62
C PRO A 891 -7.04 5.91 -32.99
N GLY A 892 -7.00 5.73 -31.67
CA GLY A 892 -5.73 5.52 -30.97
C GLY A 892 -5.07 4.20 -31.38
N THR A 893 -3.78 4.05 -31.03
CA THR A 893 -2.99 2.85 -31.35
C THR A 893 -2.92 1.94 -30.12
N PRO A 894 -3.52 0.73 -30.15
CA PRO A 894 -3.43 -0.25 -29.05
C PRO A 894 -1.98 -0.51 -28.64
N GLY A 895 -1.71 -0.44 -27.34
CA GLY A 895 -0.37 -0.64 -26.79
C GLY A 895 0.60 0.55 -26.94
N ARG A 896 0.15 1.69 -27.47
CA ARG A 896 0.92 2.96 -27.46
C ARG A 896 0.13 4.14 -26.90
N THR A 897 -1.02 4.44 -27.49
CA THR A 897 -1.92 5.53 -27.04
C THR A 897 -3.28 5.01 -26.55
N MET A 898 -3.42 3.70 -26.46
CA MET A 898 -4.58 2.97 -25.93
C MET A 898 -4.09 1.74 -25.16
N PRO A 899 -4.94 1.12 -24.32
CA PRO A 899 -4.64 -0.20 -23.75
C PRO A 899 -4.28 -1.24 -24.82
N VAL A 900 -3.59 -2.30 -24.39
CA VAL A 900 -3.47 -3.53 -25.19
C VAL A 900 -4.78 -4.29 -25.10
N PHE A 901 -5.33 -4.74 -26.23
CA PHE A 901 -6.53 -5.56 -26.28
C PHE A 901 -6.16 -7.00 -26.64
N GLN A 902 -6.30 -7.91 -25.68
CA GLN A 902 -5.89 -9.31 -25.82
C GLN A 902 -7.11 -10.24 -25.76
N VAL A 903 -7.21 -11.19 -26.68
CA VAL A 903 -8.21 -12.25 -26.62
C VAL A 903 -7.65 -13.42 -25.79
N VAL A 904 -8.45 -13.90 -24.83
CA VAL A 904 -8.15 -15.01 -23.93
C VAL A 904 -9.23 -16.08 -24.07
N GLU A 905 -8.84 -17.32 -24.35
CA GLU A 905 -9.77 -18.44 -24.33
C GLU A 905 -10.03 -18.93 -22.90
N ARG A 906 -11.30 -19.11 -22.54
CA ARG A 906 -11.73 -19.58 -21.22
C ARG A 906 -12.62 -20.80 -21.37
N ASP A 907 -12.13 -21.93 -20.87
CA ASP A 907 -12.95 -23.10 -20.60
C ASP A 907 -13.50 -23.03 -19.17
N TYR A 908 -14.74 -22.57 -19.03
CA TYR A 908 -15.42 -22.46 -17.74
C TYR A 908 -15.80 -23.82 -17.14
N THR A 909 -15.85 -24.87 -17.96
CA THR A 909 -16.22 -26.23 -17.52
C THR A 909 -15.07 -26.93 -16.79
N ALA A 910 -13.84 -26.46 -16.99
CA ALA A 910 -12.62 -27.03 -16.42
C ALA A 910 -12.01 -26.20 -15.26
N ILE A 911 -12.69 -25.16 -14.74
CA ILE A 911 -12.13 -24.27 -13.71
C ILE A 911 -11.67 -25.02 -12.45
N ALA A 912 -12.44 -26.00 -11.97
CA ALA A 912 -12.04 -26.81 -10.82
C ALA A 912 -10.73 -27.58 -11.05
N GLU A 913 -10.55 -28.15 -12.25
CA GLU A 913 -9.37 -28.91 -12.65
C GLU A 913 -8.15 -28.00 -12.80
N LYS A 914 -8.34 -26.81 -13.41
CA LYS A 914 -7.30 -25.78 -13.56
C LYS A 914 -6.88 -25.17 -12.22
N LEU A 915 -7.82 -24.98 -11.30
CA LEU A 915 -7.53 -24.48 -9.95
C LEU A 915 -6.58 -25.44 -9.22
N ALA A 916 -6.82 -26.75 -9.35
CA ALA A 916 -6.09 -27.83 -8.68
C ALA A 916 -4.77 -28.25 -9.35
N THR A 917 -4.34 -27.60 -10.44
CA THR A 917 -3.14 -27.99 -11.21
C THR A 917 -2.29 -26.84 -11.66
N VAL A 918 -0.98 -27.09 -11.82
CA VAL A 918 -0.08 -26.17 -12.54
C VAL A 918 -0.30 -26.28 -14.04
N GLY A 919 -0.73 -25.19 -14.65
CA GLY A 919 -1.04 -25.13 -16.08
C GLY A 919 0.19 -25.27 -16.99
N PRO A 920 -0.05 -25.50 -18.29
CA PRO A 920 1.00 -25.80 -19.27
C PRO A 920 1.88 -24.59 -19.64
N LEU A 921 1.42 -23.35 -19.39
CA LEU A 921 2.21 -22.15 -19.73
C LEU A 921 3.43 -21.97 -18.82
N ALA A 922 3.48 -22.66 -17.68
CA ALA A 922 4.68 -22.72 -16.83
C ALA A 922 5.86 -23.33 -17.60
N ASP A 923 5.63 -24.36 -18.41
CA ASP A 923 6.69 -25.07 -19.14
C ASP A 923 7.10 -24.33 -20.41
N THR A 924 6.13 -23.71 -21.10
CA THR A 924 6.34 -23.13 -22.43
C THR A 924 6.78 -21.67 -22.37
N LEU A 925 6.19 -20.88 -21.47
CA LEU A 925 6.46 -19.44 -21.36
C LEU A 925 7.27 -19.06 -20.12
N GLY A 926 7.35 -19.94 -19.12
CA GLY A 926 7.98 -19.61 -17.84
C GLY A 926 7.19 -18.59 -17.02
N PHE A 927 7.79 -18.07 -15.95
CA PHE A 927 7.21 -17.01 -15.11
C PHE A 927 8.07 -15.76 -15.14
N THR A 928 7.43 -14.59 -15.19
CA THR A 928 8.12 -13.32 -15.37
C THR A 928 7.78 -12.36 -14.23
N VAL A 929 8.80 -11.76 -13.64
CA VAL A 929 8.66 -10.64 -12.70
C VAL A 929 9.81 -9.67 -12.93
N LYS A 930 9.55 -8.35 -12.83
CA LYS A 930 10.56 -7.30 -13.05
C LYS A 930 11.36 -7.45 -14.35
N ASN A 931 10.68 -7.87 -15.44
CA ASN A 931 11.24 -8.18 -16.76
C ASN A 931 12.31 -9.30 -16.78
N VAL A 932 12.38 -10.15 -15.75
CA VAL A 932 13.21 -11.36 -15.72
C VAL A 932 12.29 -12.57 -15.88
N THR A 933 12.48 -13.34 -16.95
CA THR A 933 11.69 -14.56 -17.23
C THR A 933 12.44 -15.79 -16.75
N TYR A 934 11.88 -16.46 -15.75
CA TYR A 934 12.34 -17.74 -15.21
C TYR A 934 11.77 -18.90 -16.03
N LYS A 935 12.65 -19.75 -16.54
CA LYS A 935 12.28 -21.03 -17.15
C LYS A 935 12.11 -22.05 -16.04
N VAL A 936 10.87 -22.49 -15.80
CA VAL A 936 10.47 -23.30 -14.63
C VAL A 936 10.05 -24.72 -14.98
N ALA A 937 10.38 -25.21 -16.18
CA ALA A 937 9.99 -26.56 -16.61
C ALA A 937 10.60 -27.68 -15.74
N GLU A 938 11.86 -27.52 -15.32
CA GLU A 938 12.52 -28.46 -14.40
C GLU A 938 11.84 -28.44 -13.02
N GLU A 939 11.52 -27.25 -12.52
CA GLU A 939 10.77 -27.06 -11.28
C GLU A 939 9.38 -27.68 -11.34
N ALA A 940 8.68 -27.55 -12.47
CA ALA A 940 7.37 -28.17 -12.69
C ALA A 940 7.47 -29.70 -12.68
N GLU A 941 8.47 -30.29 -13.36
CA GLU A 941 8.70 -31.74 -13.34
C GLU A 941 9.05 -32.25 -11.93
N ARG A 942 9.87 -31.49 -11.18
CA ARG A 942 10.19 -31.81 -9.79
C ARG A 942 8.96 -31.74 -8.89
N LEU A 943 8.12 -30.73 -9.09
CA LEU A 943 6.86 -30.59 -8.37
C LEU A 943 5.91 -31.74 -8.70
N ALA A 944 5.83 -32.19 -9.96
CA ALA A 944 5.05 -33.37 -10.35
C ALA A 944 5.52 -34.64 -9.63
N ARG A 945 6.84 -34.83 -9.48
CA ARG A 945 7.39 -35.95 -8.70
C ARG A 945 7.05 -35.86 -7.21
N LYS A 946 7.03 -34.64 -6.65
CA LYS A 946 6.80 -34.40 -5.22
C LYS A 946 5.31 -34.43 -4.84
N ASN A 947 4.48 -33.70 -5.58
CA ASN A 947 3.05 -33.53 -5.30
C ASN A 947 2.17 -34.59 -5.98
N GLY A 948 2.75 -35.37 -6.90
CA GLY A 948 2.01 -36.16 -7.87
C GLY A 948 1.49 -35.32 -9.04
N VAL A 949 0.79 -35.99 -9.95
CA VAL A 949 0.11 -35.37 -11.08
C VAL A 949 -1.39 -35.62 -10.99
N MET A 950 -2.19 -34.77 -11.63
CA MET A 950 -3.62 -35.05 -11.80
C MET A 950 -3.85 -36.09 -12.89
N LEU A 951 -4.89 -36.90 -12.71
CA LEU A 951 -5.28 -37.97 -13.62
C LEU A 951 -6.60 -37.59 -14.30
N GLY A 952 -6.54 -37.26 -15.59
CA GLY A 952 -7.67 -36.84 -16.42
C GLY A 952 -8.01 -35.35 -16.35
N GLY A 953 -8.99 -34.94 -17.16
CA GLY A 953 -9.44 -33.55 -17.27
C GLY A 953 -8.44 -32.63 -17.97
N ALA A 954 -8.62 -31.32 -17.85
CA ALA A 954 -7.73 -30.32 -18.42
C ALA A 954 -6.31 -30.40 -17.84
N GLY A 955 -6.19 -30.82 -16.57
CA GLY A 955 -4.92 -30.93 -15.85
C GLY A 955 -4.20 -32.28 -15.98
N ASP A 956 -4.60 -33.16 -16.90
CA ASP A 956 -4.04 -34.50 -17.01
C ASP A 956 -2.49 -34.48 -17.16
N GLY A 957 -1.81 -35.25 -16.31
CA GLY A 957 -0.34 -35.30 -16.27
C GLY A 957 0.35 -34.06 -15.73
N ARG A 958 -0.39 -33.01 -15.31
CA ARG A 958 0.17 -31.77 -14.75
C ARG A 958 0.43 -31.90 -13.24
N PRO A 959 1.42 -31.17 -12.68
CA PRO A 959 1.68 -31.16 -11.25
C PRO A 959 0.43 -30.80 -10.44
N ALA A 960 0.14 -31.60 -9.42
CA ALA A 960 -1.01 -31.38 -8.55
C ALA A 960 -0.74 -30.29 -7.51
N ILE A 961 -1.72 -29.41 -7.31
CA ILE A 961 -1.79 -28.39 -6.24
C ILE A 961 -3.18 -28.45 -5.58
N ASP A 962 -3.68 -29.67 -5.40
CA ASP A 962 -5.02 -30.03 -4.92
C ASP A 962 -5.17 -30.05 -3.39
N THR A 963 -4.11 -29.70 -2.65
CA THR A 963 -4.14 -29.39 -1.21
C THR A 963 -3.42 -28.07 -0.94
N ASP A 964 -3.74 -27.42 0.19
CA ASP A 964 -3.10 -26.18 0.63
C ASP A 964 -1.59 -26.35 0.85
N GLU A 965 -1.14 -27.49 1.38
CA GLU A 965 0.28 -27.85 1.49
C GLU A 965 0.99 -27.95 0.13
N LYS A 966 0.34 -28.58 -0.86
CA LYS A 966 0.90 -28.72 -2.22
C LYS A 966 0.98 -27.37 -2.93
N LEU A 967 -0.01 -26.49 -2.72
CA LEU A 967 0.04 -25.12 -3.22
C LEU A 967 1.13 -24.29 -2.52
N ALA A 968 1.31 -24.44 -1.21
CA ALA A 968 2.42 -23.81 -0.49
C ALA A 968 3.78 -24.25 -1.06
N GLU A 969 3.95 -25.55 -1.31
CA GLU A 969 5.15 -26.11 -1.93
C GLU A 969 5.39 -25.55 -3.34
N ALA A 970 4.32 -25.37 -4.14
CA ALA A 970 4.42 -24.78 -5.47
C ALA A 970 4.89 -23.32 -5.44
N ILE A 971 4.35 -22.52 -4.50
CA ILE A 971 4.77 -21.12 -4.30
C ILE A 971 6.27 -21.05 -3.99
N LEU A 972 6.77 -21.91 -3.09
CA LEU A 972 8.19 -21.95 -2.74
C LEU A 972 9.07 -22.47 -3.90
N THR A 973 8.57 -23.45 -4.66
CA THR A 973 9.31 -24.08 -5.75
C THR A 973 9.60 -23.12 -6.91
N PHE A 974 8.67 -22.22 -7.20
CA PHE A 974 8.71 -21.32 -8.36
C PHE A 974 9.28 -19.91 -8.11
N SER A 975 9.86 -19.62 -6.94
CA SER A 975 10.52 -18.34 -6.67
C SER A 975 12.03 -18.49 -6.45
N GLY A 976 12.81 -17.56 -6.98
CA GLY A 976 14.25 -17.47 -6.73
C GLY A 976 14.58 -17.18 -5.27
N THR A 977 13.70 -16.56 -4.48
CA THR A 977 13.98 -16.33 -3.05
C THR A 977 13.94 -17.60 -2.21
N THR A 978 13.38 -18.68 -2.73
CA THR A 978 13.20 -19.98 -2.04
C THR A 978 13.79 -21.15 -2.81
N ASN A 979 14.19 -20.94 -4.07
CA ASN A 979 14.85 -21.91 -4.94
C ASN A 979 16.13 -21.29 -5.53
N GLY A 980 17.29 -21.73 -5.05
CA GLY A 980 18.56 -21.16 -5.47
C GLY A 980 18.97 -21.43 -6.92
N HIS A 981 18.42 -22.47 -7.57
CA HIS A 981 18.63 -22.64 -9.02
C HIS A 981 17.95 -21.52 -9.80
N LEU A 982 16.71 -21.17 -9.44
CA LEU A 982 16.01 -20.04 -10.05
C LEU A 982 16.69 -18.70 -9.69
N ALA A 983 17.20 -18.53 -8.46
CA ALA A 983 17.98 -17.33 -8.10
C ALA A 983 19.18 -17.12 -9.04
N VAL A 984 19.98 -18.18 -9.25
CA VAL A 984 21.14 -18.16 -10.14
C VAL A 984 20.73 -17.98 -11.60
N GLN A 985 19.66 -18.64 -12.05
CA GLN A 985 19.12 -18.46 -13.40
C GLN A 985 18.70 -17.00 -13.63
N GLY A 986 17.95 -16.42 -12.69
CA GLY A 986 17.47 -15.04 -12.78
C GLY A 986 18.61 -14.04 -12.83
N PHE A 987 19.65 -14.19 -11.99
CA PHE A 987 20.81 -13.29 -12.04
C PHE A 987 21.62 -13.46 -13.32
N LYS A 988 21.77 -14.67 -13.88
CA LYS A 988 22.41 -14.87 -15.19
C LYS A 988 21.65 -14.13 -16.29
N THR A 989 20.32 -14.23 -16.31
CA THR A 989 19.49 -13.51 -17.28
C THR A 989 19.60 -11.99 -17.11
N LEU A 990 19.59 -11.50 -15.87
CA LEU A 990 19.74 -10.06 -15.61
C LEU A 990 21.15 -9.55 -15.98
N GLU A 991 22.18 -10.34 -15.71
CA GLU A 991 23.59 -10.05 -16.01
C GLU A 991 23.84 -9.85 -17.52
N GLU A 992 23.15 -10.58 -18.41
CA GLU A 992 23.23 -10.35 -19.86
C GLU A 992 22.77 -8.93 -20.27
N ARG A 993 21.69 -8.44 -19.64
CA ARG A 993 21.17 -7.11 -19.92
C ARG A 993 22.02 -6.01 -19.28
N VAL A 994 22.46 -6.23 -18.04
CA VAL A 994 23.21 -5.25 -17.25
C VAL A 994 24.69 -5.19 -17.67
N GLY A 995 25.30 -6.30 -18.04
CA GLY A 995 26.74 -6.36 -18.38
C GLY A 995 27.67 -6.26 -17.17
N LYS A 996 27.16 -6.51 -15.95
CA LYS A 996 27.92 -6.52 -14.70
C LYS A 996 27.74 -7.88 -14.02
N LYS A 997 28.78 -8.34 -13.30
CA LYS A 997 28.69 -9.59 -12.55
C LYS A 997 27.64 -9.47 -11.44
N LEU A 998 26.60 -10.30 -11.51
CA LEU A 998 25.49 -10.35 -10.54
C LEU A 998 25.26 -11.76 -10.01
N VAL A 999 25.61 -12.78 -10.80
CA VAL A 999 25.36 -14.18 -10.45
C VAL A 999 26.04 -14.60 -9.12
N ASP A 1000 27.16 -13.96 -8.75
CA ASP A 1000 27.88 -14.21 -7.49
C ASP A 1000 27.03 -13.96 -6.23
N LEU A 1001 25.94 -13.20 -6.35
CA LEU A 1001 25.00 -12.97 -5.26
C LEU A 1001 24.22 -14.23 -4.84
N ALA A 1002 24.11 -15.22 -5.73
CA ALA A 1002 23.41 -16.47 -5.49
C ALA A 1002 24.26 -17.74 -5.75
N GLU A 1003 25.46 -17.61 -6.33
CA GLU A 1003 26.40 -18.73 -6.49
C GLU A 1003 26.66 -19.45 -5.15
N GLY A 1004 26.64 -20.78 -5.18
CA GLY A 1004 26.75 -21.64 -4.00
C GLY A 1004 25.41 -21.97 -3.33
N ALA A 1005 24.32 -21.30 -3.71
CA ALA A 1005 22.97 -21.61 -3.24
C ALA A 1005 22.18 -22.51 -4.22
N GLU A 1006 22.76 -22.96 -5.33
CA GLU A 1006 22.07 -23.68 -6.42
C GLU A 1006 21.35 -24.93 -5.96
N GLU A 1007 21.79 -25.57 -4.89
CA GLU A 1007 21.17 -26.78 -4.32
C GLU A 1007 20.18 -26.45 -3.19
N LYS A 1008 20.20 -25.21 -2.65
CA LYS A 1008 19.30 -24.79 -1.58
C LYS A 1008 17.87 -24.68 -2.10
N ARG A 1009 16.97 -25.44 -1.49
CA ARG A 1009 15.53 -25.49 -1.79
C ARG A 1009 14.78 -25.43 -0.48
N ILE A 1010 14.06 -24.35 -0.26
CA ILE A 1010 13.18 -24.21 0.90
C ILE A 1010 11.91 -24.97 0.59
N THR A 1011 11.59 -25.98 1.38
CA THR A 1011 10.34 -26.76 1.27
C THR A 1011 9.33 -26.33 2.31
N PHE A 1012 8.06 -26.67 2.12
CA PHE A 1012 7.03 -26.35 3.10
C PHE A 1012 7.31 -26.99 4.47
N ALA A 1013 7.81 -28.24 4.48
CA ALA A 1013 8.20 -28.93 5.71
C ALA A 1013 9.29 -28.20 6.49
N ASP A 1014 10.30 -27.63 5.80
CA ASP A 1014 11.36 -26.85 6.46
C ASP A 1014 10.77 -25.66 7.23
N THR A 1015 9.81 -24.97 6.61
CA THR A 1015 9.13 -23.80 7.18
C THR A 1015 8.24 -24.10 8.39
N GLN A 1016 7.86 -25.37 8.59
CA GLN A 1016 7.13 -25.84 9.77
C GLN A 1016 8.07 -26.19 10.94
N VAL A 1017 9.28 -26.68 10.63
CA VAL A 1017 10.29 -27.00 11.64
C VAL A 1017 10.84 -25.73 12.26
N GLN A 1018 11.25 -24.76 11.43
CA GLN A 1018 11.89 -23.50 11.86
C GLN A 1018 11.68 -22.42 10.79
N PRO A 1019 11.62 -21.11 11.14
CA PRO A 1019 11.69 -20.06 10.13
C PRO A 1019 12.95 -20.17 9.28
N VAL A 1020 12.83 -20.11 7.96
CA VAL A 1020 13.94 -20.36 7.02
C VAL A 1020 14.38 -19.06 6.37
N PRO A 1021 15.69 -18.71 6.36
CA PRO A 1021 16.19 -17.53 5.67
C PRO A 1021 16.07 -17.68 4.15
N VAL A 1022 15.57 -16.64 3.48
CA VAL A 1022 15.46 -16.56 2.02
C VAL A 1022 16.83 -16.51 1.33
N ILE A 1023 16.81 -16.58 0.01
CA ILE A 1023 17.97 -16.48 -0.89
C ILE A 1023 17.91 -15.13 -1.59
N THR A 1024 19.05 -14.46 -1.71
CA THR A 1024 19.17 -13.25 -2.52
C THR A 1024 18.82 -13.55 -3.98
N SER A 1025 17.93 -12.75 -4.57
CA SER A 1025 17.34 -12.99 -5.89
C SER A 1025 17.07 -11.66 -6.59
N PRO A 1026 17.11 -11.58 -7.93
CA PRO A 1026 16.80 -10.34 -8.66
C PRO A 1026 15.31 -9.94 -8.58
N GLU A 1027 14.48 -10.73 -7.91
CA GLU A 1027 13.13 -10.33 -7.50
C GLU A 1027 13.14 -9.07 -6.62
N TRP A 1028 14.25 -8.84 -5.88
CA TRP A 1028 14.42 -7.73 -4.95
C TRP A 1028 15.74 -6.98 -5.19
N SER A 1029 15.89 -5.81 -4.57
CA SER A 1029 17.04 -4.92 -4.82
C SER A 1029 18.14 -4.99 -3.76
N GLY A 1030 17.87 -5.61 -2.62
CA GLY A 1030 18.84 -5.86 -1.55
C GLY A 1030 19.59 -7.20 -1.64
N SER A 1031 20.45 -7.47 -0.67
CA SER A 1031 21.25 -8.70 -0.59
C SER A 1031 21.44 -9.13 0.87
N GLU A 1032 21.31 -10.43 1.11
CA GLU A 1032 21.68 -11.15 2.34
C GLU A 1032 22.97 -11.98 2.14
N THR A 1033 23.54 -11.95 0.93
CA THR A 1033 24.75 -12.66 0.55
C THR A 1033 25.91 -12.31 1.49
N GLY A 1034 26.66 -13.32 1.92
CA GLY A 1034 27.78 -13.12 2.86
C GLY A 1034 27.36 -12.87 4.31
N GLY A 1035 26.07 -13.03 4.65
CA GLY A 1035 25.57 -12.94 6.02
C GLY A 1035 25.18 -11.52 6.47
N ARG A 1036 25.33 -10.52 5.60
CA ARG A 1036 24.88 -9.14 5.84
C ARG A 1036 23.37 -9.08 6.08
N ARG A 1037 22.93 -8.02 6.74
CA ARG A 1037 21.50 -7.71 6.87
C ARG A 1037 20.95 -7.14 5.56
N TYR A 1038 19.67 -7.33 5.32
CA TYR A 1038 19.03 -6.84 4.11
C TYR A 1038 18.89 -5.31 4.13
N ALA A 1039 19.48 -4.64 3.14
CA ALA A 1039 19.23 -3.24 2.83
C ALA A 1039 18.83 -3.10 1.35
N PRO A 1040 17.77 -2.34 1.00
CA PRO A 1040 17.27 -2.21 -0.36
C PRO A 1040 18.27 -1.43 -1.20
N PHE A 1041 18.20 -1.61 -2.52
CA PHE A 1041 19.06 -0.96 -3.51
C PHE A 1041 20.56 -1.25 -3.37
N THR A 1042 20.96 -2.17 -2.49
CA THR A 1042 22.34 -2.64 -2.38
C THR A 1042 22.86 -3.13 -3.73
N VAL A 1043 22.05 -3.89 -4.48
CA VAL A 1043 22.42 -4.37 -5.83
C VAL A 1043 22.55 -3.19 -6.80
N ASN A 1044 21.69 -2.18 -6.71
CA ASN A 1044 21.78 -0.99 -7.57
C ASN A 1044 23.09 -0.23 -7.35
N ILE A 1045 23.43 0.03 -6.09
CA ILE A 1045 24.58 0.86 -5.71
C ILE A 1045 25.90 0.09 -5.83
N GLU A 1046 25.98 -1.13 -5.28
CA GLU A 1046 27.23 -1.89 -5.21
C GLU A 1046 27.53 -2.71 -6.49
N ARG A 1047 26.52 -2.93 -7.35
CA ARG A 1047 26.67 -3.70 -8.62
C ARG A 1047 26.27 -2.91 -9.86
N LEU A 1048 26.00 -1.61 -9.71
CA LEU A 1048 25.68 -0.70 -10.83
C LEU A 1048 24.45 -1.17 -11.65
N LYS A 1049 23.50 -1.87 -11.02
CA LYS A 1049 22.20 -2.16 -11.64
C LYS A 1049 21.36 -0.87 -11.66
N PRO A 1050 20.76 -0.48 -12.80
CA PRO A 1050 19.90 0.70 -12.84
C PRO A 1050 18.62 0.51 -12.01
N PHE A 1051 18.13 1.64 -11.52
CA PHE A 1051 16.74 1.82 -11.08
C PHE A 1051 15.82 1.74 -12.30
N HIS A 1052 14.55 1.37 -12.12
CA HIS A 1052 13.63 1.21 -13.25
C HIS A 1052 12.96 2.55 -13.61
N THR A 1053 13.76 3.61 -13.68
CA THR A 1053 13.33 4.97 -13.98
C THR A 1053 13.78 5.39 -15.38
N LEU A 1054 13.21 6.48 -15.90
CA LEU A 1054 13.56 7.06 -17.19
C LEU A 1054 15.09 7.21 -17.37
N THR A 1055 15.78 7.74 -16.36
CA THR A 1055 17.23 7.96 -16.40
C THR A 1055 18.04 6.74 -15.96
N GLY A 1056 17.39 5.70 -15.41
CA GLY A 1056 18.03 4.58 -14.73
C GLY A 1056 18.53 4.91 -13.31
N ARG A 1057 18.35 6.14 -12.83
CA ARG A 1057 18.86 6.64 -11.53
C ARG A 1057 17.70 7.05 -10.61
N MET A 1058 18.01 7.43 -9.37
CA MET A 1058 17.03 8.01 -8.46
C MET A 1058 16.59 9.40 -8.95
N HIS A 1059 15.28 9.65 -9.01
CA HIS A 1059 14.70 10.87 -9.56
C HIS A 1059 14.41 11.94 -8.51
N PHE A 1060 14.87 13.16 -8.75
CA PHE A 1060 14.35 14.38 -8.15
C PHE A 1060 13.34 15.06 -9.07
N TYR A 1061 13.56 15.00 -10.39
CA TYR A 1061 12.76 15.69 -11.40
C TYR A 1061 11.83 14.73 -12.15
N LEU A 1062 10.55 15.09 -12.22
CA LEU A 1062 9.51 14.34 -12.94
C LEU A 1062 8.93 15.24 -14.03
N ASP A 1063 9.20 14.90 -15.29
CA ASP A 1063 8.93 15.78 -16.43
C ASP A 1063 7.63 15.48 -17.19
N HIS A 1064 6.78 14.58 -16.69
CA HIS A 1064 5.47 14.30 -17.29
C HIS A 1064 4.56 15.54 -17.25
N ASP A 1065 3.75 15.77 -18.29
CA ASP A 1065 2.88 16.96 -18.40
C ASP A 1065 1.98 17.18 -17.18
N TRP A 1066 1.32 16.13 -16.67
CA TRP A 1066 0.50 16.23 -15.45
C TRP A 1066 1.30 16.53 -14.18
N MET A 1067 2.57 16.11 -14.10
CA MET A 1067 3.44 16.48 -12.96
C MET A 1067 3.78 17.98 -13.01
N GLN A 1068 4.04 18.50 -14.21
CA GLN A 1068 4.30 19.92 -14.44
C GLN A 1068 3.06 20.78 -14.16
N ASP A 1069 1.89 20.35 -14.65
CA ASP A 1069 0.63 21.06 -14.45
C ASP A 1069 0.19 21.13 -12.98
N VAL A 1070 0.49 20.12 -12.16
CA VAL A 1070 0.24 20.16 -10.71
C VAL A 1070 1.35 20.90 -9.94
N GLY A 1071 2.49 21.17 -10.59
CA GLY A 1071 3.61 21.89 -9.99
C GLY A 1071 4.46 21.03 -9.06
N GLU A 1072 4.49 19.72 -9.30
CA GLU A 1072 5.21 18.75 -8.48
C GLU A 1072 6.37 18.11 -9.27
N ALA A 1073 6.91 18.79 -10.27
CA ALA A 1073 8.07 18.29 -11.01
C ALA A 1073 9.30 18.11 -10.10
N LEU A 1074 9.48 18.96 -9.08
CA LEU A 1074 10.54 18.88 -8.05
C LEU A 1074 9.94 18.65 -6.65
N PRO A 1075 10.74 18.22 -5.65
CA PRO A 1075 10.32 18.25 -4.25
C PRO A 1075 9.84 19.65 -3.84
N THR A 1076 8.71 19.72 -3.14
CA THR A 1076 8.05 20.98 -2.80
C THR A 1076 7.15 20.82 -1.58
N TYR A 1077 6.84 21.93 -0.90
CA TYR A 1077 5.80 21.95 0.12
C TYR A 1077 4.42 22.06 -0.54
N ARG A 1078 3.48 21.27 -0.04
CA ARG A 1078 2.05 21.40 -0.30
C ARG A 1078 1.33 21.37 1.05
N PRO A 1079 0.50 22.37 1.39
CA PRO A 1079 -0.28 22.34 2.62
C PRO A 1079 -1.35 21.23 2.56
N PRO A 1080 -1.87 20.79 3.73
CA PRO A 1080 -3.08 19.97 3.76
C PRO A 1080 -4.23 20.60 2.96
N LEU A 1081 -5.10 19.77 2.39
CA LEU A 1081 -6.23 20.29 1.63
C LEU A 1081 -7.15 21.18 2.49
N ASP A 1082 -7.55 22.32 1.92
CA ASP A 1082 -8.58 23.18 2.50
C ASP A 1082 -9.97 22.60 2.22
N MET A 1083 -10.43 21.75 3.15
CA MET A 1083 -11.74 21.10 3.06
C MET A 1083 -12.93 22.08 3.10
N HIS A 1084 -12.74 23.29 3.65
CA HIS A 1084 -13.77 24.33 3.64
C HIS A 1084 -13.94 24.89 2.22
N ARG A 1085 -12.84 25.27 1.57
CA ARG A 1085 -12.85 25.77 0.20
C ARG A 1085 -13.30 24.71 -0.80
N LEU A 1086 -12.77 23.48 -0.69
CA LEU A 1086 -12.97 22.43 -1.69
C LEU A 1086 -14.28 21.67 -1.53
N PHE A 1087 -14.86 21.62 -0.33
CA PHE A 1087 -16.05 20.80 -0.05
C PHE A 1087 -17.12 21.49 0.80
N GLY A 1088 -16.90 22.75 1.19
CA GLY A 1088 -17.85 23.49 2.03
C GLY A 1088 -17.91 23.02 3.48
N GLU A 1089 -16.93 22.24 3.95
CA GLU A 1089 -16.88 21.80 5.36
C GLU A 1089 -16.66 23.01 6.29
N PRO A 1090 -17.03 22.95 7.59
CA PRO A 1090 -16.77 24.05 8.52
C PRO A 1090 -15.28 24.37 8.67
N LYS A 1091 -14.95 25.63 8.98
CA LYS A 1091 -13.57 26.05 9.26
C LYS A 1091 -13.10 25.46 10.59
N LEU A 1092 -11.80 25.16 10.68
CA LEU A 1092 -11.18 24.62 11.89
C LEU A 1092 -11.30 25.59 13.07
N GLY A 1093 -11.44 25.03 14.27
CA GLY A 1093 -11.59 25.74 15.53
C GLY A 1093 -13.04 25.81 16.02
N PRO A 1094 -13.26 26.49 17.16
CA PRO A 1094 -14.59 26.73 17.70
C PRO A 1094 -15.33 27.81 16.90
N ASP A 1095 -16.64 27.63 16.71
CA ASP A 1095 -17.52 28.58 16.01
C ASP A 1095 -18.47 29.34 16.96
N GLY A 1096 -18.33 29.14 18.27
CA GLY A 1096 -19.18 29.72 19.31
C GLY A 1096 -20.40 28.86 19.70
N ALA A 1097 -20.68 27.76 19.00
CA ALA A 1097 -21.60 26.74 19.46
C ALA A 1097 -20.90 25.73 20.39
N LYS A 1098 -21.67 24.84 21.06
CA LYS A 1098 -21.12 23.74 21.89
C LYS A 1098 -20.57 22.60 21.04
N GLN A 1099 -19.69 22.94 20.09
CA GLN A 1099 -19.02 22.05 19.16
C GLN A 1099 -17.67 22.66 18.73
N VAL A 1100 -16.78 21.83 18.19
CA VAL A 1100 -15.47 22.26 17.67
C VAL A 1100 -15.16 21.53 16.38
N THR A 1101 -14.66 22.23 15.37
CA THR A 1101 -14.22 21.61 14.11
C THR A 1101 -12.73 21.36 14.14
N VAL A 1102 -12.33 20.12 13.90
CA VAL A 1102 -10.96 19.63 14.13
C VAL A 1102 -10.47 18.83 12.93
N ARG A 1103 -9.13 18.74 12.80
CA ARG A 1103 -8.49 17.78 11.90
C ARG A 1103 -8.73 16.36 12.41
N TYR A 1104 -9.25 15.50 11.55
CA TYR A 1104 -9.65 14.15 11.90
C TYR A 1104 -8.59 13.15 11.45
N LEU A 1105 -7.73 12.71 12.37
CA LEU A 1105 -6.64 11.79 12.05
C LEU A 1105 -6.95 10.37 12.53
N THR A 1106 -6.52 9.38 11.74
CA THR A 1106 -6.82 7.96 12.00
C THR A 1106 -5.56 7.09 12.11
N PRO A 1107 -4.66 7.35 13.09
CA PRO A 1107 -3.48 6.50 13.28
C PRO A 1107 -3.88 5.08 13.69
N HIS A 1108 -3.02 4.08 13.42
CA HIS A 1108 -3.32 2.69 13.76
C HIS A 1108 -3.31 2.46 15.27
N SER A 1109 -4.24 1.63 15.74
CA SER A 1109 -4.48 1.35 17.16
C SER A 1109 -3.38 0.51 17.81
N LYS A 1110 -3.21 0.69 19.12
CA LYS A 1110 -2.40 -0.20 19.97
C LYS A 1110 -3.10 -1.51 20.32
N TRP A 1111 -4.42 -1.49 20.35
CA TRP A 1111 -5.28 -2.56 20.88
C TRP A 1111 -5.94 -3.40 19.80
N SER A 1112 -5.66 -3.10 18.54
CA SER A 1112 -6.16 -3.86 17.40
C SER A 1112 -5.13 -3.83 16.27
N ILE A 1113 -5.23 -4.78 15.34
CA ILE A 1113 -4.57 -4.67 14.05
C ILE A 1113 -5.67 -4.41 13.03
N HIS A 1114 -5.80 -3.14 12.64
CA HIS A 1114 -7.00 -2.67 11.95
C HIS A 1114 -8.26 -2.99 12.80
N SER A 1115 -9.27 -3.63 12.19
CA SER A 1115 -10.45 -4.11 12.91
C SER A 1115 -10.24 -5.45 13.61
N GLU A 1116 -9.19 -6.20 13.25
CA GLU A 1116 -8.88 -7.46 13.91
C GLU A 1116 -8.50 -7.18 15.37
N TYR A 1117 -8.98 -8.01 16.29
CA TYR A 1117 -8.86 -7.84 17.74
C TYR A 1117 -9.69 -6.71 18.36
N GLN A 1118 -10.39 -5.88 17.57
CA GLN A 1118 -11.22 -4.81 18.14
C GLN A 1118 -12.44 -5.37 18.90
N ASP A 1119 -12.94 -6.55 18.52
CA ASP A 1119 -14.00 -7.28 19.21
C ASP A 1119 -13.46 -8.31 20.23
N ASN A 1120 -12.14 -8.44 20.37
CA ASN A 1120 -11.52 -9.38 21.29
C ASN A 1120 -11.64 -8.87 22.74
N LEU A 1121 -12.22 -9.70 23.62
CA LEU A 1121 -12.49 -9.32 25.01
C LEU A 1121 -11.24 -8.87 25.78
N LEU A 1122 -10.08 -9.48 25.53
CA LEU A 1122 -8.84 -9.13 26.22
C LEU A 1122 -8.36 -7.73 25.79
N MET A 1123 -8.44 -7.42 24.49
CA MET A 1123 -8.07 -6.09 23.98
C MET A 1123 -9.07 -5.01 24.40
N LEU A 1124 -10.37 -5.33 24.40
CA LEU A 1124 -11.42 -4.45 24.92
C LEU A 1124 -11.17 -4.11 26.40
N SER A 1125 -10.80 -5.11 27.21
CA SER A 1125 -10.53 -4.96 28.64
C SER A 1125 -9.26 -4.16 28.94
N LEU A 1126 -8.23 -4.28 28.09
CA LEU A 1126 -6.98 -3.52 28.21
C LEU A 1126 -7.09 -2.08 27.69
N SER A 1127 -8.14 -1.79 26.91
CA SER A 1127 -8.40 -0.48 26.31
C SER A 1127 -9.49 0.27 27.08
N ARG A 1128 -10.48 0.83 26.38
CA ARG A 1128 -11.66 1.49 26.95
C ARG A 1128 -12.96 0.74 26.60
N GLY A 1129 -12.89 -0.48 26.06
CA GLY A 1129 -14.08 -1.33 25.85
C GLY A 1129 -15.02 -0.92 24.70
N GLY A 1130 -14.56 -0.11 23.75
CA GLY A 1130 -15.36 0.33 22.60
C GLY A 1130 -14.68 1.41 21.75
N PRO A 1131 -15.39 2.01 20.78
CA PRO A 1131 -14.90 3.13 19.99
C PRO A 1131 -14.54 4.37 20.82
N THR A 1132 -13.46 5.05 20.45
CA THR A 1132 -12.92 6.23 21.15
C THR A 1132 -12.43 7.33 20.23
N VAL A 1133 -12.54 8.58 20.68
CA VAL A 1133 -12.00 9.80 20.04
C VAL A 1133 -11.03 10.44 21.03
N TRP A 1134 -9.76 10.57 20.68
CA TRP A 1134 -8.79 11.27 21.52
C TRP A 1134 -8.75 12.75 21.16
N MET A 1135 -8.74 13.62 22.16
CA MET A 1135 -8.72 15.07 21.97
C MET A 1135 -7.92 15.80 23.05
N SER A 1136 -7.55 17.04 22.78
CA SER A 1136 -6.84 17.89 23.73
C SER A 1136 -7.77 18.35 24.87
N PRO A 1137 -7.23 18.67 26.06
CA PRO A 1137 -8.01 19.30 27.13
C PRO A 1137 -8.63 20.64 26.73
N GLN A 1138 -8.00 21.39 25.83
CA GLN A 1138 -8.47 22.67 25.33
C GLN A 1138 -9.73 22.50 24.48
N ASP A 1139 -9.66 21.61 23.47
CA ASP A 1139 -10.80 21.28 22.62
C ASP A 1139 -11.95 20.70 23.46
N ALA A 1140 -11.66 19.77 24.38
CA ALA A 1140 -12.67 19.16 25.24
C ALA A 1140 -13.35 20.20 26.14
N GLY A 1141 -12.57 21.10 26.74
CA GLY A 1141 -13.07 22.19 27.56
C GLY A 1141 -13.97 23.16 26.79
N SER A 1142 -13.65 23.45 25.53
CA SER A 1142 -14.45 24.34 24.66
C SER A 1142 -15.87 23.83 24.39
N ILE A 1143 -16.10 22.51 24.50
CA ILE A 1143 -17.38 21.85 24.24
C ILE A 1143 -17.95 21.13 25.47
N GLU A 1144 -17.42 21.43 26.66
CA GLU A 1144 -17.84 20.85 27.95
C GLU A 1144 -17.79 19.31 28.01
N VAL A 1145 -16.84 18.68 27.30
CA VAL A 1145 -16.61 17.23 27.29
C VAL A 1145 -15.63 16.84 28.39
N GLU A 1146 -16.00 15.84 29.18
CA GLU A 1146 -15.10 15.18 30.14
C GLU A 1146 -14.54 13.87 29.58
N ASP A 1147 -13.49 13.32 30.22
CA ASP A 1147 -12.95 12.02 29.82
C ASP A 1147 -14.05 10.95 29.88
N ASN A 1148 -14.12 10.13 28.83
CA ASN A 1148 -15.09 9.04 28.66
C ASN A 1148 -16.56 9.45 28.41
N ASP A 1149 -16.87 10.75 28.31
CA ASP A 1149 -18.19 11.20 27.83
C ASP A 1149 -18.44 10.72 26.38
N TRP A 1150 -19.70 10.45 26.06
CA TRP A 1150 -20.13 10.21 24.69
C TRP A 1150 -20.06 11.48 23.85
N VAL A 1151 -19.42 11.36 22.69
CA VAL A 1151 -19.29 12.40 21.68
C VAL A 1151 -19.75 11.88 20.31
N GLU A 1152 -20.07 12.82 19.44
CA GLU A 1152 -20.42 12.54 18.05
C GLU A 1152 -19.54 13.37 17.12
N CYS A 1153 -18.93 12.71 16.14
CA CYS A 1153 -18.16 13.34 15.06
C CYS A 1153 -19.02 13.34 13.80
N THR A 1154 -19.26 14.51 13.19
CA THR A 1154 -20.07 14.66 11.98
C THR A 1154 -19.33 15.44 10.90
N ASN A 1155 -19.60 15.11 9.64
CA ASN A 1155 -19.36 15.98 8.48
C ASN A 1155 -20.34 15.58 7.36
N ALA A 1156 -20.18 16.13 6.15
CA ALA A 1156 -21.10 15.82 5.04
C ALA A 1156 -21.14 14.32 4.69
N ASN A 1157 -20.08 13.56 4.97
CA ASN A 1157 -20.00 12.14 4.61
C ASN A 1157 -20.84 11.25 5.53
N GLY A 1158 -20.94 11.62 6.81
CA GLY A 1158 -21.67 10.83 7.79
C GLY A 1158 -21.31 11.12 9.24
N VAL A 1159 -21.47 10.09 10.09
CA VAL A 1159 -21.40 10.23 11.54
C VAL A 1159 -20.65 9.07 12.20
N LEU A 1160 -19.84 9.39 13.20
CA LEU A 1160 -19.26 8.45 14.16
C LEU A 1160 -19.74 8.80 15.57
N VAL A 1161 -20.09 7.78 16.36
CA VAL A 1161 -20.41 7.93 17.78
C VAL A 1161 -19.41 7.12 18.59
N ALA A 1162 -18.77 7.75 19.57
CA ALA A 1162 -17.68 7.16 20.34
C ALA A 1162 -17.53 7.85 21.70
N ARG A 1163 -16.66 7.33 22.58
CA ARG A 1163 -16.32 7.97 23.87
C ARG A 1163 -15.06 8.80 23.76
N ALA A 1164 -15.01 9.95 24.44
CA ALA A 1164 -13.85 10.82 24.45
C ALA A 1164 -12.70 10.22 25.29
N ILE A 1165 -11.46 10.42 24.85
CA ILE A 1165 -10.25 10.29 25.66
C ILE A 1165 -9.58 11.66 25.69
N VAL A 1166 -9.59 12.32 26.85
CA VAL A 1166 -9.02 13.66 27.01
C VAL A 1166 -7.57 13.53 27.47
N SER A 1167 -6.60 14.02 26.69
CA SER A 1167 -5.18 13.79 26.98
C SER A 1167 -4.27 14.95 26.57
N HIS A 1168 -3.35 15.34 27.47
CA HIS A 1168 -2.33 16.36 27.22
C HIS A 1168 -1.34 16.03 26.09
N ARG A 1169 -1.27 14.77 25.65
CA ARG A 1169 -0.43 14.42 24.50
C ARG A 1169 -0.99 14.94 23.18
N MET A 1170 -2.29 15.20 23.13
CA MET A 1170 -2.98 15.65 21.92
C MET A 1170 -2.81 17.16 21.75
N PRO A 1171 -2.36 17.64 20.57
CA PRO A 1171 -2.36 19.07 20.26
C PRO A 1171 -3.79 19.57 20.03
N GLU A 1172 -4.00 20.87 20.25
CA GLU A 1172 -5.26 21.56 19.97
C GLU A 1172 -5.61 21.53 18.47
N GLY A 1173 -6.89 21.42 18.13
CA GLY A 1173 -7.36 21.43 16.74
C GLY A 1173 -7.21 20.09 16.00
N VAL A 1174 -6.73 19.04 16.68
CA VAL A 1174 -6.51 17.70 16.12
C VAL A 1174 -7.14 16.64 17.02
N VAL A 1175 -7.84 15.68 16.42
CA VAL A 1175 -8.35 14.50 17.12
C VAL A 1175 -7.83 13.21 16.51
N TYR A 1176 -7.58 12.20 17.35
CA TYR A 1176 -7.29 10.84 16.88
C TYR A 1176 -8.50 9.94 17.05
N VAL A 1177 -9.03 9.45 15.94
CA VAL A 1177 -9.92 8.30 15.91
C VAL A 1177 -9.14 7.13 15.34
N HIS A 1178 -8.57 6.32 16.23
CA HIS A 1178 -7.70 5.23 15.80
C HIS A 1178 -8.37 4.35 14.74
N HIS A 1179 -7.59 4.00 13.72
CA HIS A 1179 -8.07 3.29 12.53
C HIS A 1179 -8.83 2.01 12.87
N ALA A 1180 -9.95 1.81 12.16
CA ALA A 1180 -10.76 0.60 12.13
C ALA A 1180 -11.46 0.19 13.45
N GLN A 1181 -12.02 1.19 14.14
CA GLN A 1181 -13.04 0.97 15.16
C GLN A 1181 -14.34 0.49 14.50
N GLU A 1182 -14.63 -0.81 14.63
CA GLU A 1182 -15.82 -1.44 14.05
C GLU A 1182 -17.14 -0.94 14.66
N ARG A 1183 -18.25 -1.22 13.96
CA ARG A 1183 -19.60 -0.91 14.43
C ARG A 1183 -20.31 -2.08 15.13
N THR A 1184 -19.56 -3.09 15.56
CA THR A 1184 -20.10 -4.33 16.15
C THR A 1184 -20.32 -4.22 17.67
N ILE A 1185 -19.40 -3.58 18.40
CA ILE A 1185 -19.39 -3.49 19.86
C ILE A 1185 -19.53 -2.03 20.31
N ASP A 1186 -20.39 -1.78 21.31
CA ASP A 1186 -20.53 -0.49 22.01
C ASP A 1186 -20.72 0.74 21.08
N VAL A 1187 -21.60 0.61 20.09
CA VAL A 1187 -21.92 1.69 19.15
C VAL A 1187 -23.41 2.06 19.30
N PRO A 1188 -23.75 3.18 19.95
CA PRO A 1188 -25.14 3.59 20.11
C PRO A 1188 -25.70 4.25 18.84
N LYS A 1189 -27.00 4.52 18.81
CA LYS A 1189 -27.69 5.25 17.73
C LYS A 1189 -27.34 6.73 17.78
N SER A 1190 -26.84 7.28 16.67
CA SER A 1190 -26.59 8.70 16.40
C SER A 1190 -27.80 9.61 16.71
N GLU A 1191 -27.52 10.80 17.26
CA GLU A 1191 -28.52 11.84 17.53
C GLU A 1191 -28.77 12.65 16.26
N ALA A 1192 -27.76 12.78 15.41
CA ALA A 1192 -27.87 13.41 14.10
C ALA A 1192 -28.78 12.64 13.14
N THR A 1193 -28.76 11.30 13.16
CA THR A 1193 -29.47 10.48 12.15
C THR A 1193 -30.55 9.55 12.71
N GLY A 1194 -30.58 9.31 14.03
CA GLY A 1194 -31.46 8.31 14.66
C GLY A 1194 -31.12 6.86 14.31
N ARG A 1195 -30.03 6.62 13.57
CA ARG A 1195 -29.55 5.29 13.17
C ARG A 1195 -28.31 4.92 13.97
N ARG A 1196 -27.90 3.65 13.95
CA ARG A 1196 -26.62 3.19 14.52
C ARG A 1196 -25.47 4.11 14.08
N GLY A 1197 -24.62 4.52 15.02
CA GLY A 1197 -23.39 5.26 14.71
C GLY A 1197 -22.53 4.51 13.69
N GLY A 1198 -21.80 5.27 12.87
CA GLY A 1198 -20.91 4.73 11.86
C GLY A 1198 -19.58 4.23 12.44
N ILE A 1199 -18.62 4.04 11.53
CA ILE A 1199 -17.22 3.72 11.85
C ILE A 1199 -16.34 4.94 11.62
N HIS A 1200 -15.04 4.84 11.91
CA HIS A 1200 -14.09 5.93 11.65
C HIS A 1200 -14.11 6.45 10.20
N ASN A 1201 -14.40 5.59 9.21
CA ASN A 1201 -14.51 5.95 7.79
C ASN A 1201 -15.91 6.42 7.35
N SER A 1202 -16.88 6.51 8.26
CA SER A 1202 -18.17 7.14 7.98
C SER A 1202 -18.05 8.66 7.83
N VAL A 1203 -16.97 9.24 8.37
CA VAL A 1203 -16.63 10.67 8.25
C VAL A 1203 -15.46 10.92 7.30
N THR A 1204 -15.08 9.95 6.46
CA THR A 1204 -14.06 10.12 5.42
C THR A 1204 -14.69 10.05 4.04
N ARG A 1205 -13.94 10.41 3.00
CA ARG A 1205 -14.28 10.20 1.59
C ARG A 1205 -13.03 9.87 0.79
N LEU A 1206 -13.19 9.38 -0.43
CA LEU A 1206 -12.11 9.16 -1.37
C LEU A 1206 -11.71 10.46 -2.06
N LEU A 1207 -10.41 10.68 -2.14
CA LEU A 1207 -9.78 11.82 -2.79
C LEU A 1207 -8.80 11.27 -3.83
N VAL A 1208 -9.01 11.58 -5.10
CA VAL A 1208 -8.17 11.07 -6.20
C VAL A 1208 -7.29 12.20 -6.71
N LYS A 1209 -5.98 11.93 -6.78
CA LYS A 1209 -4.97 12.88 -7.26
C LYS A 1209 -4.57 12.52 -8.71
N PRO A 1210 -4.67 13.45 -9.68
CA PRO A 1210 -4.36 13.17 -11.08
C PRO A 1210 -2.95 12.61 -11.31
N THR A 1211 -1.93 13.09 -10.59
CA THR A 1211 -0.54 12.61 -10.74
C THR A 1211 -0.37 11.12 -10.44
N HIS A 1212 -1.30 10.50 -9.70
CA HIS A 1212 -1.27 9.08 -9.39
C HIS A 1212 -1.94 8.21 -10.48
N LEU A 1213 -2.48 8.82 -11.54
CA LEU A 1213 -3.13 8.17 -12.69
C LEU A 1213 -2.27 8.18 -13.95
N ILE A 1214 -1.05 8.72 -13.89
CA ILE A 1214 -0.09 8.74 -15.00
C ILE A 1214 0.34 7.31 -15.35
N GLY A 1215 0.46 7.01 -16.65
CA GLY A 1215 0.88 5.70 -17.14
C GLY A 1215 1.64 5.76 -18.47
N GLY A 1216 2.20 4.63 -18.91
CA GLY A 1216 2.90 4.53 -20.20
C GLY A 1216 4.18 5.36 -20.30
N TYR A 1217 4.75 5.80 -19.17
CA TYR A 1217 5.92 6.66 -19.11
C TYR A 1217 6.96 6.20 -18.08
N ALA A 1218 7.82 5.26 -18.48
CA ALA A 1218 8.89 4.68 -17.67
C ALA A 1218 8.37 4.25 -16.28
N GLN A 1219 8.94 4.78 -15.19
CA GLN A 1219 8.51 4.45 -13.83
C GLN A 1219 7.07 4.89 -13.52
N LEU A 1220 6.50 5.83 -14.26
CA LEU A 1220 5.10 6.24 -14.17
C LEU A 1220 4.27 5.37 -15.13
N SER A 1221 4.22 4.07 -14.84
CA SER A 1221 3.44 3.06 -15.58
C SER A 1221 2.79 2.09 -14.61
N TYR A 1222 1.66 1.50 -14.98
CA TYR A 1222 0.89 0.66 -14.05
C TYR A 1222 1.50 -0.73 -13.88
N THR A 1223 1.42 -1.29 -12.68
CA THR A 1223 1.39 -2.74 -12.41
C THR A 1223 0.62 -2.93 -11.11
N PHE A 1224 0.05 -4.11 -10.87
CA PHE A 1224 -0.80 -4.36 -9.71
C PHE A 1224 -0.12 -3.97 -8.38
N ASN A 1225 -0.75 -3.07 -7.62
CA ASN A 1225 -0.24 -2.44 -6.38
C ASN A 1225 1.01 -1.53 -6.55
N TYR A 1226 1.61 -1.42 -7.74
CA TYR A 1226 2.83 -0.61 -7.97
C TYR A 1226 2.53 0.88 -8.07
N LEU A 1227 1.54 1.27 -8.88
CA LEU A 1227 1.14 2.67 -9.08
C LEU A 1227 -0.36 2.76 -9.23
N GLY A 1228 -0.96 3.77 -8.60
CA GLY A 1228 -2.39 4.05 -8.63
C GLY A 1228 -2.77 5.12 -7.60
N PRO A 1229 -3.98 5.71 -7.71
CA PRO A 1229 -4.45 6.69 -6.74
C PRO A 1229 -4.57 6.07 -5.35
N THR A 1230 -4.20 6.83 -4.31
CA THR A 1230 -4.16 6.32 -2.94
C THR A 1230 -5.39 6.75 -2.15
N GLY A 1231 -5.88 5.88 -1.27
CA GLY A 1231 -7.04 6.15 -0.42
C GLY A 1231 -6.74 7.07 0.77
N ASN A 1232 -6.19 8.25 0.51
CA ASN A 1232 -5.74 9.24 1.51
C ASN A 1232 -6.93 9.76 2.34
N GLN A 1233 -6.69 10.08 3.62
CA GLN A 1233 -7.78 10.52 4.51
C GLN A 1233 -7.37 11.47 5.66
N ARG A 1234 -6.08 11.84 5.79
CA ARG A 1234 -5.63 12.67 6.94
C ARG A 1234 -5.98 14.15 6.81
N ASP A 1235 -6.34 14.59 5.61
CA ASP A 1235 -6.83 15.95 5.34
C ASP A 1235 -8.27 16.18 5.87
N MET A 1236 -9.00 15.11 6.20
CA MET A 1236 -10.39 15.20 6.61
C MET A 1236 -10.59 16.07 7.84
N VAL A 1237 -11.69 16.82 7.83
CA VAL A 1237 -12.15 17.61 8.97
C VAL A 1237 -13.49 17.09 9.46
N SER A 1238 -13.74 17.22 10.76
CA SER A 1238 -15.01 16.84 11.38
C SER A 1238 -15.36 17.78 12.52
N THR A 1239 -16.66 18.02 12.69
CA THR A 1239 -17.19 18.70 13.86
C THR A 1239 -17.44 17.69 14.97
N VAL A 1240 -16.92 17.95 16.16
CA VAL A 1240 -17.10 17.15 17.37
C VAL A 1240 -17.99 17.89 18.34
N ARG A 1241 -18.97 17.19 18.90
CA ARG A 1241 -19.86 17.72 19.94
C ARG A 1241 -20.13 16.71 21.06
N LYS A 1242 -20.46 17.22 22.24
CA LYS A 1242 -20.98 16.41 23.34
C LYS A 1242 -22.37 15.87 23.00
N ARG A 1243 -22.60 14.60 23.34
CA ARG A 1243 -23.88 13.91 23.17
C ARG A 1243 -24.70 13.93 24.47
N SER A 1244 -25.99 13.56 24.40
CA SER A 1244 -26.65 12.97 25.57
C SER A 1244 -25.86 11.77 26.09
N GLN A 1245 -25.68 11.71 27.40
CA GLN A 1245 -25.06 10.58 28.08
C GLN A 1245 -26.06 9.44 28.35
N GLU A 1246 -27.36 9.68 28.13
CA GLU A 1246 -28.36 8.62 28.02
C GLU A 1246 -28.35 8.07 26.58
N VAL A 1247 -27.79 6.87 26.41
CA VAL A 1247 -27.59 6.26 25.08
C VAL A 1247 -28.59 5.13 24.79
N THR A 1248 -28.97 5.00 23.52
CA THR A 1248 -29.80 3.90 23.00
C THR A 1248 -29.05 3.16 21.92
N TYR A 1249 -29.24 1.84 21.81
CA TYR A 1249 -28.53 0.97 20.85
C TYR A 1249 -29.42 0.47 19.71
#